data_AF-A0A0F9H9J9-F1
#
_entry.id   AF-A0A0F9H9J9-F1
#
_cell.length_a   1.000
_cell.length_b   1.000
_cell.length_c   1.000
_cell.angle_alpha   90.00
_cell.angle_beta   90.00
_cell.angle_gamma   90.00
#
_symmetry.space_group_name_H-M   'P 1'
#
loop_
_entity.id
_entity.type
_entity.pdbx_description
1 polymer ?
#
loop_
_entity_poly.entity_id
_entity_poly.type
_entity_poly.pdbx_seq_one_letter_code
_entity_poly.pdbx_strand_id
1 'polypeptide(L)'
;DTYILDYGIQNAGTTPWDESLFIIYNSSRTIASKDIYSDKPRITFSQNIPSGQKVNVTYGVRSQYELGYGFQKVGKPYSDSVRLIYNNNNTEPIISSSALEIYNVQDPSLYIGLDNSSSETLLELYNIPLLYAPELNFTFVLDPIVMDQINNFKGADINTLSIDLYYVVSGGYGSYYTDSIEVPLDYIEMEPDLESNNYFIHYSKDLQGIYEAFGAGSLDIYISISQTGSSLNYIPYIILEQFDYMCDDHLIEMYSRMPVNSDGDLDVAAVISTPHWISIFSKPFVPGVYGETPFDLIDGSEVTVALQDLPYSSLVSLQGVNDVYNFDYLGTRETLPVNSENFYMIPNLGIFTDAYDTEEVIYQDGFVNLYYGSGTNVRGEHQYNKRFDMAYESTAYDDYESNIVSEVPTSWEDNFNLTEQFLTTDKIDVSGTVLYHQLFNLDTDALDYDELSSILGNITGAYFAVQIPDEISIAQIRTAGTPYQYDLSVQGFPIGDYIDGTYCKATTSGITRDFDTRADIELMNSTADYSLEFADNGSKYIVFYIPNSTAQIYAQNSLMMIDYWAYYTFTEGFDYEIVEDPLNPYVSKIEWDYKIQSLTSYTMHPDFSTGASFSVSFSALDWNFANDEYIKDGSDEFILQPEIQTNISQYYDGLDTDTAMFSILNIIPDNQFGDSEIFKNIYV
;
A
#
# COMPACT_ATOMS: atom_id res chain seq x y z
N ASP A 1 -2.16 35.91 68.42
CA ASP A 1 -1.57 36.37 67.14
C ASP A 1 -0.46 35.50 66.60
N THR A 2 -0.04 34.47 67.33
CA THR A 2 0.98 33.54 66.88
C THR A 2 0.32 32.25 66.40
N TYR A 3 0.72 31.77 65.23
CA TYR A 3 0.17 30.60 64.55
C TYR A 3 1.30 29.72 64.05
N ILE A 4 1.11 28.41 64.12
CA ILE A 4 2.04 27.40 63.58
C ILE A 4 1.43 26.93 62.26
N LEU A 5 2.24 26.90 61.21
CA LEU A 5 1.82 26.41 59.89
C LEU A 5 1.84 24.88 59.85
N ASP A 6 1.10 24.28 58.92
CA ASP A 6 0.82 22.84 58.94
C ASP A 6 2.02 21.95 58.61
N TYR A 7 2.89 22.38 57.68
CA TYR A 7 4.05 21.63 57.20
C TYR A 7 5.37 22.19 57.75
N GLY A 8 6.30 21.29 58.04
CA GLY A 8 7.65 21.59 58.54
C GLY A 8 8.72 20.70 57.92
N ILE A 9 9.92 20.70 58.50
CA ILE A 9 11.02 19.79 58.13
C ILE A 9 11.53 19.14 59.41
N GLN A 10 11.64 17.81 59.42
CA GLN A 10 12.08 17.05 60.57
C GLN A 10 13.45 17.56 61.05
N ASN A 11 13.63 17.66 62.36
CA ASN A 11 14.87 18.15 62.98
C ASN A 11 15.24 19.61 62.62
N ALA A 12 14.31 20.42 62.09
CA ALA A 12 14.56 21.83 61.83
C ALA A 12 14.69 22.70 63.11
N GLY A 13 14.15 22.30 64.26
CA GLY A 13 14.19 23.07 65.51
C GLY A 13 15.47 22.79 66.33
N THR A 14 16.33 23.75 66.69
CA THR A 14 16.12 25.11 67.25
C THR A 14 16.85 26.22 66.48
N THR A 15 16.94 26.14 65.15
CA THR A 15 17.67 27.14 64.35
C THR A 15 16.87 28.45 64.18
N PRO A 16 17.55 29.59 63.98
CA PRO A 16 16.90 30.81 63.47
C PRO A 16 16.21 30.52 62.14
N TRP A 17 15.21 31.33 61.78
CA TRP A 17 14.55 31.22 60.46
C TRP A 17 15.57 31.14 59.32
N ASP A 18 15.47 30.09 58.50
CA ASP A 18 16.31 29.87 57.33
C ASP A 18 15.45 29.89 56.06
N GLU A 19 15.74 30.84 55.16
CA GLU A 19 15.01 30.98 53.89
C GLU A 19 15.32 29.88 52.87
N SER A 20 16.38 29.08 53.09
CA SER A 20 16.68 27.89 52.30
C SER A 20 15.78 26.69 52.66
N LEU A 21 15.23 26.68 53.89
CA LEU A 21 14.34 25.64 54.41
C LEU A 21 12.86 26.03 54.27
N PHE A 22 12.55 27.29 54.56
CA PHE A 22 11.17 27.80 54.55
C PHE A 22 11.08 29.18 53.90
N ILE A 23 10.10 29.38 53.04
CA ILE A 23 9.87 30.68 52.38
C ILE A 23 8.42 31.11 52.55
N ILE A 24 8.18 32.39 52.85
CA ILE A 24 6.83 32.97 52.84
C ILE A 24 6.68 33.74 51.53
N TYR A 25 5.85 33.24 50.63
CA TYR A 25 5.60 33.89 49.34
C TYR A 25 4.63 35.05 49.48
N ASN A 26 3.55 34.86 50.24
CA ASN A 26 2.50 35.87 50.39
C ASN A 26 1.78 35.75 51.73
N SER A 27 1.26 36.86 52.22
CA SER A 27 0.37 36.90 53.38
C SER A 27 -0.61 38.05 53.24
N SER A 28 -1.90 37.76 53.42
CA SER A 28 -2.98 38.77 53.43
C SER A 28 -2.92 39.75 54.62
N ARG A 29 -2.03 39.50 55.59
CA ARG A 29 -1.76 40.37 56.75
C ARG A 29 -0.26 40.53 56.98
N THR A 30 0.15 41.66 57.55
CA THR A 30 1.55 41.92 57.87
C THR A 30 2.05 40.99 58.98
N ILE A 31 3.15 40.28 58.71
CA ILE A 31 3.84 39.41 59.66
C ILE A 31 4.88 40.23 60.42
N ALA A 32 4.82 40.22 61.75
CA ALA A 32 5.76 40.91 62.64
C ALA A 32 7.04 40.10 62.88
N SER A 33 6.91 38.78 63.02
CA SER A 33 8.05 37.88 63.21
C SER A 33 7.74 36.47 62.68
N LYS A 34 8.81 35.77 62.33
CA LYS A 34 8.83 34.38 61.88
C LYS A 34 9.94 33.63 62.60
N ASP A 35 9.66 32.44 63.10
CA ASP A 35 10.64 31.52 63.68
C ASP A 35 10.23 30.06 63.40
N ILE A 36 11.04 29.12 63.86
CA ILE A 36 10.77 27.68 63.78
C ILE A 36 10.42 27.20 65.20
N TYR A 37 9.28 26.54 65.34
CA TYR A 37 8.81 25.99 66.61
C TYR A 37 8.32 24.56 66.40
N SER A 38 8.94 23.61 67.10
CA SER A 38 8.67 22.17 66.94
C SER A 38 8.73 21.77 65.47
N ASP A 39 9.86 22.07 64.83
CA ASP A 39 10.16 21.72 63.43
C ASP A 39 9.26 22.37 62.36
N LYS A 40 8.34 23.27 62.76
CA LYS A 40 7.40 23.95 61.86
C LYS A 40 7.56 25.47 61.86
N PRO A 41 7.27 26.16 60.74
CA PRO A 41 7.16 27.60 60.69
C PRO A 41 6.12 28.12 61.68
N ARG A 42 6.53 29.08 62.52
CA ARG A 42 5.64 29.83 63.40
C ARG A 42 5.70 31.31 63.05
N ILE A 43 4.53 31.88 62.81
CA ILE A 43 4.36 33.26 62.40
C ILE A 43 3.59 34.04 63.46
N THR A 44 4.00 35.29 63.69
CA THR A 44 3.26 36.22 64.54
C THR A 44 2.87 37.45 63.73
N PHE A 45 1.57 37.79 63.69
CA PHE A 45 1.08 38.95 62.95
C PHE A 45 1.28 40.25 63.72
N SER A 46 1.43 41.37 62.99
CA SER A 46 1.63 42.70 63.59
C SER A 46 0.38 43.27 64.27
N GLN A 47 -0.79 42.68 64.03
CA GLN A 47 -2.06 43.11 64.60
C GLN A 47 -2.89 41.89 65.03
N ASN A 48 -3.71 42.08 66.07
CA ASN A 48 -4.66 41.06 66.51
C ASN A 48 -5.62 40.69 65.38
N ILE A 49 -5.74 39.39 65.08
CA ILE A 49 -6.72 38.89 64.11
C ILE A 49 -8.07 38.78 64.84
N PRO A 50 -9.09 39.58 64.45
CA PRO A 50 -10.40 39.50 65.08
C PRO A 50 -11.02 38.11 64.92
N SER A 51 -11.76 37.66 65.94
CA SER A 51 -12.45 36.37 65.89
C SER A 51 -13.37 36.29 64.66
N GLY A 52 -13.24 35.19 63.90
CA GLY A 52 -14.01 34.95 62.67
C GLY A 52 -13.40 35.52 61.38
N GLN A 53 -12.31 36.30 61.44
CA GLN A 53 -11.55 36.66 60.22
C GLN A 53 -10.59 35.55 59.82
N LYS A 54 -10.56 35.25 58.52
CA LYS A 54 -9.57 34.36 57.90
C LYS A 54 -8.36 35.17 57.44
N VAL A 55 -7.17 34.59 57.58
CA VAL A 55 -5.92 35.12 57.04
C VAL A 55 -5.31 34.05 56.16
N ASN A 56 -5.06 34.40 54.91
CA ASN A 56 -4.41 33.52 53.94
C ASN A 56 -2.90 33.80 53.98
N VAL A 57 -2.12 32.74 54.11
CA VAL A 57 -0.65 32.74 54.04
C VAL A 57 -0.24 31.65 53.05
N THR A 58 0.60 32.03 52.09
CA THR A 58 1.20 31.12 51.11
C THR A 58 2.67 30.98 51.46
N TYR A 59 3.12 29.77 51.75
CA TYR A 59 4.49 29.46 52.12
C TYR A 59 4.97 28.19 51.43
N GLY A 60 6.29 28.06 51.29
CA GLY A 60 6.95 26.89 50.74
C GLY A 60 7.82 26.22 51.79
N VAL A 61 7.91 24.89 51.70
CA VAL A 61 8.81 24.04 52.47
C VAL A 61 9.81 23.43 51.48
N ARG A 62 11.10 23.40 51.85
CA ARG A 62 12.14 22.77 51.02
C ARG A 62 11.79 21.30 50.80
N SER A 63 11.72 20.91 49.53
CA SER A 63 11.46 19.52 49.12
C SER A 63 12.63 18.60 49.50
N GLN A 64 12.30 17.32 49.70
CA GLN A 64 13.25 16.21 49.85
C GLN A 64 13.93 15.81 48.52
N TYR A 65 13.52 16.44 47.42
CA TYR A 65 14.06 16.20 46.08
C TYR A 65 14.89 17.36 45.55
N GLU A 66 15.81 17.05 44.64
CA GLU A 66 16.52 18.02 43.80
C GLU A 66 16.02 17.94 42.37
N LEU A 67 15.92 19.11 41.72
CA LEU A 67 15.53 19.23 40.32
C LEU A 67 16.77 19.51 39.48
N GLY A 68 16.97 18.69 38.46
CA GLY A 68 18.08 18.79 37.51
C GLY A 68 17.75 19.62 36.27
N TYR A 69 18.36 19.20 35.16
CA TYR A 69 18.09 19.75 33.84
C TYR A 69 16.65 19.47 33.40
N GLY A 70 16.13 20.33 32.54
CA GLY A 70 14.76 20.20 32.05
C GLY A 70 14.32 21.39 31.20
N PHE A 71 13.05 21.37 30.83
CA PHE A 71 12.42 22.31 29.93
C PHE A 71 11.58 23.33 30.72
N GLN A 72 11.81 24.61 30.46
CA GLN A 72 11.06 25.72 31.06
C GLN A 72 10.12 26.30 30.04
N LYS A 73 8.83 26.40 30.36
CA LYS A 73 7.85 27.06 29.50
C LYS A 73 8.20 28.54 29.32
N VAL A 74 8.18 29.02 28.07
CA VAL A 74 8.63 30.39 27.72
C VAL A 74 7.77 31.43 28.43
N GLY A 75 8.42 32.37 29.12
CA GLY A 75 7.73 33.46 29.84
C GLY A 75 6.98 33.03 31.11
N LYS A 76 7.16 31.79 31.57
CA LYS A 76 6.49 31.22 32.74
C LYS A 76 7.42 31.04 33.95
N PRO A 77 6.86 30.99 35.18
CA PRO A 77 7.65 30.77 36.39
C PRO A 77 8.26 29.37 36.43
N TYR A 78 9.25 29.17 37.30
CA TYR A 78 9.97 27.90 37.45
C TYR A 78 9.07 26.71 37.81
N SER A 79 7.91 26.95 38.41
CA SER A 79 6.91 25.92 38.72
C SER A 79 6.27 25.30 37.47
N ASP A 80 6.31 26.03 36.35
CA ASP A 80 5.71 25.71 35.05
C ASP A 80 6.77 24.98 34.16
N SER A 81 7.57 24.08 34.76
CA SER A 81 8.67 23.37 34.11
C SER A 81 8.60 21.86 34.28
N VAL A 82 9.14 21.14 33.30
CA VAL A 82 9.35 19.68 33.33
C VAL A 82 10.84 19.44 33.54
N ARG A 83 11.22 18.70 34.58
CA ARG A 83 12.64 18.55 34.99
C ARG A 83 12.95 17.15 35.45
N LEU A 84 14.19 16.74 35.29
CA LEU A 84 14.71 15.56 35.97
C LEU A 84 14.61 15.75 37.48
N ILE A 85 14.17 14.73 38.20
CA ILE A 85 14.03 14.73 39.67
C ILE A 85 14.90 13.64 40.28
N TYR A 86 15.55 13.98 41.40
CA TYR A 86 16.44 13.09 42.13
C TYR A 86 16.17 13.16 43.63
N ASN A 87 16.37 12.04 44.34
CA ASN A 87 16.39 12.06 45.79
C ASN A 87 17.57 12.86 46.32
N ASN A 88 17.31 13.76 47.27
CA ASN A 88 18.37 14.42 48.01
C ASN A 88 18.62 13.71 49.34
N ASN A 89 19.66 12.87 49.36
CA ASN A 89 20.03 12.09 50.54
C ASN A 89 20.47 12.94 51.75
N ASN A 90 20.68 14.25 51.57
CA ASN A 90 21.11 15.17 52.62
C ASN A 90 19.96 16.03 53.17
N THR A 91 18.73 15.86 52.68
CA THR A 91 17.56 16.60 53.19
C THR A 91 16.74 15.76 54.14
N GLU A 92 16.36 16.37 55.26
CA GLU A 92 15.47 15.76 56.24
C GLU A 92 14.02 15.72 55.71
N PRO A 93 13.20 14.76 56.20
CA PRO A 93 11.85 14.63 55.70
C PRO A 93 10.93 15.83 55.98
N ILE A 94 9.96 16.10 55.10
CA ILE A 94 8.84 17.01 55.38
C ILE A 94 7.98 16.38 56.48
N ILE A 95 7.48 17.22 57.40
CA ILE A 95 6.55 16.79 58.45
C ILE A 95 5.17 17.43 58.27
N SER A 96 4.10 16.64 58.38
CA SER A 96 2.72 17.09 58.59
C SER A 96 2.34 16.83 60.07
N SER A 97 1.45 15.89 60.39
CA SER A 97 1.28 15.36 61.74
C SER A 97 2.45 14.48 62.20
N SER A 98 3.13 13.85 61.25
CA SER A 98 4.32 13.00 61.41
C SER A 98 5.28 13.25 60.24
N ALA A 99 6.48 12.67 60.29
CA ALA A 99 7.36 12.66 59.13
C ALA A 99 6.71 11.90 57.97
N LEU A 100 6.72 12.51 56.79
CA LEU A 100 6.26 11.90 55.55
C LEU A 100 7.41 11.07 54.97
N GLU A 101 7.10 9.86 54.52
CA GLU A 101 8.11 9.01 53.89
C GLU A 101 8.66 9.64 52.60
N ILE A 102 9.91 9.33 52.29
CA ILE A 102 10.57 9.80 51.07
C ILE A 102 10.33 8.76 49.99
N TYR A 103 9.72 9.17 48.87
CA TYR A 103 9.63 8.31 47.69
C TYR A 103 11.00 8.19 47.03
N ASN A 104 11.51 6.96 46.84
CA ASN A 104 12.77 6.75 46.13
C ASN A 104 12.53 6.76 44.62
N VAL A 105 12.76 7.90 43.98
CA VAL A 105 12.56 8.07 42.53
C VAL A 105 13.57 7.24 41.75
N GLN A 106 13.11 6.53 40.71
CA GLN A 106 14.03 5.86 39.77
C GLN A 106 14.74 6.89 38.88
N ASP A 107 15.98 6.61 38.48
CA ASP A 107 16.72 7.46 37.53
C ASP A 107 16.64 6.83 36.12
N PRO A 108 16.11 7.53 35.09
CA PRO A 108 15.60 8.91 35.10
C PRO A 108 14.09 9.01 35.41
N SER A 109 13.72 9.94 36.29
CA SER A 109 12.32 10.36 36.53
C SER A 109 12.12 11.83 36.19
N LEU A 110 10.89 12.20 35.80
CA LEU A 110 10.51 13.56 35.46
C LEU A 110 9.52 14.13 36.49
N TYR A 111 9.88 15.28 37.07
CA TYR A 111 8.96 16.18 37.75
C TYR A 111 8.14 16.96 36.72
N ILE A 112 6.82 16.90 36.82
CA ILE A 112 5.89 17.66 35.99
C ILE A 112 5.12 18.61 36.91
N GLY A 113 5.37 19.91 36.78
CA GLY A 113 4.65 20.94 37.53
C GLY A 113 3.22 21.16 37.02
N LEU A 114 2.28 21.27 37.95
CA LEU A 114 0.85 21.50 37.68
C LEU A 114 0.36 22.87 38.21
N ASP A 115 1.28 23.69 38.71
CA ASP A 115 1.06 25.09 39.12
C ASP A 115 -0.03 25.33 40.18
N ASN A 116 -0.51 24.27 40.86
CA ASN A 116 -1.67 24.33 41.75
C ASN A 116 -2.88 25.02 41.07
N SER A 117 -3.15 24.67 39.81
CA SER A 117 -4.21 25.32 39.04
C SER A 117 -4.94 24.32 38.12
N SER A 118 -6.04 24.77 37.54
CA SER A 118 -6.75 24.04 36.48
C SER A 118 -6.12 24.20 35.10
N SER A 119 -4.94 24.82 35.01
CA SER A 119 -4.25 24.99 33.73
C SER A 119 -3.68 23.66 33.28
N GLU A 120 -3.75 23.41 31.98
CA GLU A 120 -3.19 22.22 31.36
C GLU A 120 -1.67 22.32 31.22
N THR A 121 -0.99 21.21 31.53
CA THR A 121 0.40 20.94 31.19
C THR A 121 0.45 19.92 30.05
N LEU A 122 1.00 20.32 28.90
CA LEU A 122 1.12 19.48 27.72
C LEU A 122 2.56 19.01 27.55
N LEU A 123 2.74 17.70 27.40
CA LEU A 123 3.99 17.07 26.99
C LEU A 123 3.83 16.57 25.56
N GLU A 124 4.80 16.88 24.70
CA GLU A 124 4.76 16.53 23.28
C GLU A 124 6.00 15.69 22.95
N LEU A 125 5.78 14.50 22.41
CA LEU A 125 6.81 13.58 21.98
C LEU A 125 6.66 13.42 20.46
N TYR A 126 7.70 13.75 19.72
CA TYR A 126 7.67 13.81 18.26
C TYR A 126 8.50 12.71 17.62
N ASN A 127 8.09 12.26 16.44
CA ASN A 127 8.82 11.31 15.59
C ASN A 127 9.14 9.98 16.30
N ILE A 128 8.16 9.44 17.04
CA ILE A 128 8.27 8.09 17.61
C ILE A 128 8.07 7.07 16.47
N PRO A 129 8.94 6.06 16.33
CA PRO A 129 8.82 5.07 15.25
C PRO A 129 7.56 4.23 15.42
N LEU A 130 6.57 4.33 14.51
CA LEU A 130 5.42 3.42 14.45
C LEU A 130 5.85 2.18 13.65
N LEU A 131 6.10 1.08 14.35
CA LEU A 131 6.54 -0.20 13.81
C LEU A 131 5.63 -1.32 14.34
N TYR A 132 5.68 -2.51 13.74
CA TYR A 132 4.89 -3.66 14.15
C TYR A 132 4.91 -3.95 15.67
N ALA A 133 3.74 -4.34 16.21
CA ALA A 133 3.48 -4.57 17.63
C ALA A 133 3.90 -3.41 18.57
N PRO A 134 3.45 -2.17 18.33
CA PRO A 134 3.85 -1.04 19.14
C PRO A 134 3.09 -1.00 20.48
N GLU A 135 3.82 -0.89 21.58
CA GLU A 135 3.26 -0.82 22.94
C GLU A 135 3.82 0.39 23.70
N LEU A 136 2.94 1.05 24.45
CA LEU A 136 3.28 2.16 25.33
C LEU A 136 2.99 1.84 26.78
N ASN A 137 3.95 2.12 27.65
CA ASN A 137 3.79 2.00 29.09
C ASN A 137 4.23 3.28 29.80
N PHE A 138 3.32 3.86 30.58
CA PHE A 138 3.59 5.00 31.43
C PHE A 138 3.25 4.66 32.89
N THR A 139 4.11 5.09 33.81
CA THR A 139 3.80 5.07 35.24
C THR A 139 3.98 6.47 35.81
N PHE A 140 2.87 7.06 36.26
CA PHE A 140 2.88 8.30 37.02
C PHE A 140 2.73 8.02 38.51
N VAL A 141 3.38 8.85 39.33
CA VAL A 141 3.42 8.68 40.78
C VAL A 141 2.98 9.96 41.48
N LEU A 142 2.06 9.81 42.42
CA LEU A 142 1.76 10.79 43.46
C LEU A 142 2.46 10.32 44.73
N ASP A 143 3.46 11.08 45.13
CA ASP A 143 4.32 10.74 46.27
C ASP A 143 3.61 11.00 47.62
N PRO A 144 4.22 10.65 48.76
CA PRO A 144 3.54 10.74 50.05
C PRO A 144 3.24 12.19 50.46
N ILE A 145 3.98 13.16 49.90
CA ILE A 145 3.75 14.59 50.10
C ILE A 145 2.46 15.01 49.41
N VAL A 146 2.28 14.65 48.14
CA VAL A 146 1.05 14.94 47.39
C VAL A 146 -0.14 14.20 48.01
N MET A 147 0.03 12.93 48.39
CA MET A 147 -1.04 12.15 49.03
C MET A 147 -1.47 12.73 50.38
N ASP A 148 -0.53 13.24 51.21
CA ASP A 148 -0.88 13.95 52.45
C ASP A 148 -1.62 15.27 52.17
N GLN A 149 -1.30 15.99 51.09
CA GLN A 149 -2.06 17.17 50.68
C GLN A 149 -3.49 16.82 50.29
N ILE A 150 -3.67 15.75 49.49
CA ILE A 150 -4.99 15.26 49.08
C ILE A 150 -5.84 14.87 50.31
N ASN A 151 -5.24 14.19 51.30
CA ASN A 151 -5.91 13.84 52.56
C ASN A 151 -6.39 15.08 53.35
N ASN A 152 -5.71 16.22 53.18
CA ASN A 152 -6.05 17.48 53.82
C ASN A 152 -7.06 18.33 53.03
N PHE A 153 -7.46 17.92 51.82
CA PHE A 153 -8.49 18.62 51.05
C PHE A 153 -9.83 18.59 51.79
N LYS A 154 -10.43 19.78 51.98
CA LYS A 154 -11.69 19.95 52.71
C LYS A 154 -12.79 20.40 51.76
N GLY A 155 -13.92 19.71 51.76
CA GLY A 155 -15.11 20.07 50.96
C GLY A 155 -15.78 18.83 50.38
N ALA A 156 -16.93 19.02 49.74
CA ALA A 156 -17.58 17.98 48.92
C ALA A 156 -17.20 18.10 47.44
N ASP A 157 -16.61 19.24 47.04
CA ASP A 157 -16.15 19.48 45.68
C ASP A 157 -14.68 19.05 45.57
N ILE A 158 -14.45 17.91 44.92
CA ILE A 158 -13.14 17.32 44.67
C ILE A 158 -12.76 17.56 43.21
N ASN A 159 -11.50 17.90 42.96
CA ASN A 159 -10.98 18.02 41.60
C ASN A 159 -10.58 16.64 41.08
N THR A 160 -10.71 16.42 39.78
CA THR A 160 -10.25 15.21 39.08
C THR A 160 -8.98 15.54 38.31
N LEU A 161 -7.93 14.74 38.51
CA LEU A 161 -6.75 14.75 37.67
C LEU A 161 -7.08 13.98 36.38
N SER A 162 -6.96 14.65 35.24
CA SER A 162 -7.10 14.06 33.90
C SER A 162 -5.73 13.95 33.25
N ILE A 163 -5.43 12.77 32.70
CA ILE A 163 -4.28 12.52 31.85
C ILE A 163 -4.81 12.02 30.51
N ASP A 164 -4.83 12.90 29.52
CA ASP A 164 -5.33 12.60 28.17
C ASP A 164 -4.15 12.36 27.23
N LEU A 165 -4.13 11.21 26.56
CA LEU A 165 -3.14 10.86 25.56
C LEU A 165 -3.76 10.98 24.17
N TYR A 166 -3.06 11.67 23.27
CA TYR A 166 -3.45 11.81 21.88
C TYR A 166 -2.33 11.30 20.97
N TYR A 167 -2.73 10.53 19.95
CA TYR A 167 -1.85 9.90 18.98
C TYR A 167 -2.05 10.51 17.61
N VAL A 168 -0.98 11.03 17.00
CA VAL A 168 -1.01 11.68 15.68
C VAL A 168 -0.03 11.01 14.73
N VAL A 169 -0.51 10.54 13.59
CA VAL A 169 0.30 9.88 12.56
C VAL A 169 0.36 10.73 11.28
N SER A 170 1.42 10.53 10.49
CA SER A 170 1.55 11.06 9.11
C SER A 170 1.47 12.59 8.99
N GLY A 171 2.28 13.33 9.75
CA GLY A 171 2.49 14.78 9.51
C GLY A 171 1.27 15.68 9.77
N GLY A 172 0.27 15.21 10.53
CA GLY A 172 -0.76 16.05 11.13
C GLY A 172 -2.11 16.14 10.39
N TYR A 173 -2.31 15.40 9.29
CA TYR A 173 -3.61 15.35 8.61
C TYR A 173 -4.27 13.97 8.76
N GLY A 174 -4.99 13.72 9.86
CA GLY A 174 -6.08 12.73 9.82
C GLY A 174 -6.35 11.84 11.01
N SER A 175 -5.53 11.77 12.07
CA SER A 175 -5.78 10.76 13.12
C SER A 175 -5.50 11.32 14.50
N TYR A 176 -6.56 11.39 15.32
CA TYR A 176 -6.49 11.61 16.76
C TYR A 176 -7.23 10.46 17.44
N TYR A 177 -6.50 9.40 17.76
CA TYR A 177 -6.98 8.44 18.76
C TYR A 177 -6.70 9.06 20.12
N THR A 178 -7.71 9.03 21.00
CA THR A 178 -7.59 9.58 22.35
C THR A 178 -7.88 8.51 23.37
N ASP A 179 -7.05 8.47 24.40
CA ASP A 179 -7.29 7.73 25.61
C ASP A 179 -7.21 8.70 26.80
N SER A 180 -7.92 8.41 27.88
CA SER A 180 -7.99 9.31 29.03
C SER A 180 -8.04 8.53 30.33
N ILE A 181 -7.25 8.99 31.29
CA ILE A 181 -7.24 8.48 32.65
C ILE A 181 -7.74 9.60 33.56
N GLU A 182 -8.84 9.33 34.26
CA GLU A 182 -9.43 10.26 35.22
C GLU A 182 -9.26 9.70 36.65
N VAL A 183 -8.58 10.46 37.51
CA VAL A 183 -8.35 10.11 38.92
C VAL A 183 -8.98 11.19 39.80
N PRO A 184 -10.09 10.89 40.50
CA PRO A 184 -10.63 11.79 41.51
C PRO A 184 -9.59 12.01 42.62
N LEU A 185 -9.26 13.26 42.95
CA LEU A 185 -8.32 13.59 44.02
C LEU A 185 -8.99 13.50 45.40
N ASP A 186 -9.56 12.33 45.70
CA ASP A 186 -10.14 11.96 46.99
C ASP A 186 -9.26 10.87 47.64
N TYR A 187 -8.63 11.21 48.77
CA TYR A 187 -7.75 10.30 49.48
C TYR A 187 -8.43 8.97 49.87
N ILE A 188 -9.73 8.99 50.16
CA ILE A 188 -10.48 7.79 50.56
C ILE A 188 -10.71 6.89 49.35
N GLU A 189 -10.97 7.46 48.17
CA GLU A 189 -11.27 6.71 46.95
C GLU A 189 -10.00 6.22 46.25
N MET A 190 -8.88 6.93 46.38
CA MET A 190 -7.62 6.58 45.73
C MET A 190 -6.92 5.35 46.34
N GLU A 191 -7.27 4.93 47.56
CA GLU A 191 -6.68 3.74 48.21
C GLU A 191 -5.13 3.63 48.04
N PRO A 192 -4.34 4.62 48.51
CA PRO A 192 -2.88 4.59 48.33
C PRO A 192 -2.22 3.39 49.00
N ASP A 193 -1.00 3.08 48.57
CA ASP A 193 -0.21 2.00 49.13
C ASP A 193 -0.09 2.12 50.66
N LEU A 194 -0.43 1.05 51.37
CA LEU A 194 -0.60 1.09 52.82
C LEU A 194 0.72 1.29 53.59
N GLU A 195 1.85 0.87 53.01
CA GLU A 195 3.16 0.98 53.66
C GLU A 195 3.81 2.33 53.34
N SER A 196 3.78 2.73 52.07
CA SER A 196 4.53 3.90 51.57
C SER A 196 3.69 5.15 51.34
N ASN A 197 2.35 5.04 51.36
CA ASN A 197 1.40 6.11 51.08
C ASN A 197 1.60 6.78 49.70
N ASN A 198 2.13 6.04 48.74
CA ASN A 198 2.21 6.45 47.33
C ASN A 198 0.95 6.03 46.58
N TYR A 199 0.65 6.74 45.50
CA TYR A 199 -0.37 6.31 44.54
C TYR A 199 0.23 6.25 43.13
N PHE A 200 0.08 5.09 42.49
CA PHE A 200 0.61 4.81 41.16
C PHE A 200 -0.51 4.82 40.13
N ILE A 201 -0.31 5.57 39.05
CA ILE A 201 -1.20 5.61 37.90
C ILE A 201 -0.48 4.90 36.77
N HIS A 202 -0.90 3.66 36.50
CA HIS A 202 -0.35 2.85 35.41
C HIS A 202 -1.21 3.02 34.17
N TYR A 203 -0.53 3.26 33.04
CA TYR A 203 -1.13 3.26 31.73
C TYR A 203 -0.35 2.32 30.83
N SER A 204 -1.08 1.43 30.16
CA SER A 204 -0.53 0.56 29.14
C SER A 204 -1.46 0.55 27.95
N LYS A 205 -0.89 0.70 26.75
CA LYS A 205 -1.64 0.74 25.51
C LYS A 205 -0.92 -0.01 24.41
N ASP A 206 -1.61 -1.02 23.88
CA ASP A 206 -1.31 -1.62 22.59
C ASP A 206 -1.79 -0.67 21.49
N LEU A 207 -0.86 -0.27 20.61
CA LEU A 207 -1.09 0.60 19.46
C LEU A 207 -1.15 -0.17 18.14
N GLN A 208 -1.23 -1.50 18.16
CA GLN A 208 -1.31 -2.34 16.96
C GLN A 208 -2.46 -1.90 16.03
N GLY A 209 -3.61 -1.50 16.58
CA GLY A 209 -4.72 -0.98 15.76
C GLY A 209 -4.41 0.34 15.03
N ILE A 210 -3.46 1.15 15.53
CA ILE A 210 -2.95 2.33 14.81
C ILE A 210 -1.99 1.87 13.71
N TYR A 211 -1.07 0.96 14.02
CA TYR A 211 -0.16 0.39 13.03
C TYR A 211 -0.91 -0.28 11.86
N GLU A 212 -1.93 -1.10 12.12
CA GLU A 212 -2.74 -1.76 11.07
C GLU A 212 -3.45 -0.76 10.15
N ALA A 213 -3.76 0.44 10.64
CA ALA A 213 -4.46 1.46 9.86
C ALA A 213 -3.52 2.34 9.03
N PHE A 214 -2.26 2.52 9.44
CA PHE A 214 -1.34 3.50 8.84
C PHE A 214 -0.02 2.91 8.34
N GLY A 215 0.30 1.66 8.68
CA GLY A 215 1.57 1.01 8.37
C GLY A 215 2.75 1.59 9.15
N ALA A 216 3.96 1.22 8.72
CA ALA A 216 5.18 1.77 9.27
C ALA A 216 5.32 3.28 9.01
N GLY A 217 5.81 4.01 10.00
CA GLY A 217 6.02 5.45 9.87
C GLY A 217 6.40 6.12 11.17
N SER A 218 5.96 7.37 11.34
CA SER A 218 6.14 8.14 12.56
C SER A 218 4.81 8.42 13.26
N LEU A 219 4.91 8.48 14.59
CA LEU A 219 3.84 8.78 15.52
C LEU A 219 4.29 9.91 16.45
N ASP A 220 3.43 10.90 16.65
CA ASP A 220 3.57 11.89 17.71
C ASP A 220 2.59 11.56 18.84
N ILE A 221 3.06 11.72 20.08
CA ILE A 221 2.27 11.50 21.30
C ILE A 221 2.16 12.81 22.06
N TYR A 222 0.93 13.23 22.31
CA TYR A 222 0.61 14.39 23.14
C TYR A 222 -0.01 13.92 24.44
N ILE A 223 0.54 14.34 25.57
CA ILE A 223 0.05 14.00 26.91
C ILE A 223 -0.40 15.29 27.58
N SER A 224 -1.71 15.49 27.67
CA SER A 224 -2.35 16.58 28.38
C SER A 224 -2.60 16.18 29.82
N ILE A 225 -2.08 16.94 30.77
CA ILE A 225 -2.30 16.72 32.20
C ILE A 225 -3.00 17.94 32.76
N SER A 226 -4.19 17.75 33.32
CA SER A 226 -5.00 18.84 33.87
C SER A 226 -5.77 18.45 35.13
N GLN A 227 -6.21 19.44 35.89
CA GLN A 227 -7.02 19.24 37.09
C GLN A 227 -8.36 19.96 36.90
N THR A 228 -9.44 19.21 36.75
CA THR A 228 -10.77 19.74 36.45
C THR A 228 -11.69 19.65 37.67
N GLY A 229 -12.49 20.69 37.91
CA GLY A 229 -13.43 20.74 39.03
C GLY A 229 -13.69 22.16 39.51
N SER A 230 -14.55 22.28 40.53
CA SER A 230 -14.90 23.57 41.16
C SER A 230 -14.12 23.85 42.45
N SER A 231 -13.24 22.94 42.86
CA SER A 231 -12.45 23.07 44.08
C SER A 231 -11.27 24.02 43.90
N LEU A 232 -10.86 24.67 44.99
CA LEU A 232 -9.59 25.42 45.05
C LEU A 232 -8.40 24.53 45.46
N ASN A 233 -8.66 23.24 45.71
CA ASN A 233 -7.68 22.27 46.14
C ASN A 233 -7.05 21.61 44.91
N TYR A 234 -5.83 22.03 44.58
CA TYR A 234 -5.04 21.49 43.47
C TYR A 234 -3.78 20.85 44.00
N ILE A 235 -3.30 19.80 43.33
CA ILE A 235 -1.98 19.24 43.57
C ILE A 235 -0.92 20.03 42.80
N PRO A 236 0.31 20.15 43.35
CA PRO A 236 1.36 21.00 42.79
C PRO A 236 2.13 20.34 41.64
N TYR A 237 2.25 19.01 41.63
CA TYR A 237 3.04 18.25 40.67
C TYR A 237 2.59 16.79 40.58
N ILE A 238 3.09 16.12 39.55
CA ILE A 238 3.06 14.67 39.36
C ILE A 238 4.45 14.21 38.91
N ILE A 239 4.85 12.99 39.25
CA ILE A 239 6.13 12.41 38.82
C ILE A 239 5.84 11.41 37.70
N LEU A 240 6.53 11.51 36.57
CA LEU A 240 6.56 10.48 35.53
C LEU A 240 7.83 9.64 35.74
N GLU A 241 7.66 8.39 36.13
CA GLU A 241 8.76 7.49 36.49
C GLU A 241 9.12 6.49 35.39
N GLN A 242 8.12 6.04 34.64
CA GLN A 242 8.32 5.11 33.53
C GLN A 242 7.73 5.71 32.26
N PHE A 243 8.52 5.70 31.18
CA PHE A 243 8.07 5.97 29.82
C PHE A 243 8.77 4.97 28.90
N ASP A 244 8.10 3.86 28.62
CA ASP A 244 8.60 2.83 27.73
C ASP A 244 7.76 2.80 26.45
N TYR A 245 8.46 2.88 25.33
CA TYR A 245 7.92 2.55 24.02
C TYR A 245 8.60 1.28 23.53
N MET A 246 7.81 0.25 23.25
CA MET A 246 8.28 -1.02 22.75
C MET A 246 7.67 -1.26 21.37
N CYS A 247 8.41 -1.96 20.52
CA CYS A 247 7.95 -2.53 19.27
C CYS A 247 8.69 -3.86 19.09
N ASP A 248 8.42 -4.58 18.00
CA ASP A 248 9.04 -5.86 17.58
C ASP A 248 10.39 -6.25 18.24
N ASP A 249 10.62 -7.55 18.39
CA ASP A 249 11.76 -8.11 19.12
C ASP A 249 13.14 -7.76 18.48
N HIS A 250 13.16 -7.28 17.23
CA HIS A 250 14.39 -7.01 16.47
C HIS A 250 14.41 -5.61 15.81
N LEU A 251 14.83 -4.59 16.57
CA LEU A 251 15.06 -3.24 16.04
C LEU A 251 16.51 -3.07 15.52
N ILE A 252 16.65 -2.58 14.29
CA ILE A 252 17.95 -2.30 13.66
C ILE A 252 18.04 -0.82 13.27
N GLU A 253 18.90 -0.08 13.94
CA GLU A 253 19.20 1.32 13.60
C GLU A 253 20.30 1.39 12.53
N MET A 254 20.02 2.08 11.44
CA MET A 254 20.93 2.26 10.31
C MET A 254 21.47 3.70 10.27
N TYR A 255 22.68 3.88 9.72
CA TYR A 255 23.35 5.18 9.71
C TYR A 255 23.33 5.77 8.30
N SER A 256 22.95 7.04 8.19
CA SER A 256 22.79 7.74 6.90
C SER A 256 24.06 7.80 6.01
N ARG A 257 25.27 7.57 6.54
CA ARG A 257 26.51 7.78 5.77
C ARG A 257 26.96 6.55 4.99
N MET A 258 26.96 6.66 3.66
CA MET A 258 27.47 5.62 2.76
C MET A 258 28.99 5.39 2.91
N PRO A 259 29.44 4.15 3.14
CA PRO A 259 30.85 3.79 3.02
C PRO A 259 31.29 3.84 1.55
N VAL A 260 32.32 4.63 1.25
CA VAL A 260 32.83 4.79 -0.13
C VAL A 260 34.30 4.43 -0.21
N ASN A 261 34.69 3.84 -1.34
CA ASN A 261 36.07 3.50 -1.67
C ASN A 261 36.84 4.75 -2.18
N SER A 262 38.08 4.57 -2.62
CA SER A 262 38.95 5.66 -3.10
C SER A 262 38.44 6.37 -4.35
N ASP A 263 37.57 5.72 -5.13
CA ASP A 263 37.01 6.24 -6.37
C ASP A 263 35.64 6.92 -6.15
N GLY A 264 35.09 6.83 -4.93
CA GLY A 264 33.80 7.41 -4.55
C GLY A 264 32.62 6.46 -4.69
N ASP A 265 32.84 5.21 -5.11
CA ASP A 265 31.82 4.18 -5.24
C ASP A 265 31.60 3.45 -3.90
N LEU A 266 30.47 2.75 -3.76
CA LEU A 266 30.13 1.95 -2.58
C LEU A 266 31.26 0.96 -2.22
N ASP A 267 31.73 1.01 -0.97
CA ASP A 267 32.70 0.05 -0.43
C ASP A 267 31.98 -1.12 0.23
N VAL A 268 31.69 -2.17 -0.55
CA VAL A 268 30.99 -3.38 -0.09
C VAL A 268 31.70 -4.03 1.11
N ALA A 269 33.04 -4.02 1.15
CA ALA A 269 33.80 -4.61 2.24
C ALA A 269 33.57 -3.86 3.56
N ALA A 270 33.33 -2.56 3.50
CA ALA A 270 32.93 -1.77 4.66
C ALA A 270 31.44 -2.00 5.00
N VAL A 271 30.56 -2.02 4.00
CA VAL A 271 29.09 -2.20 4.20
C VAL A 271 28.75 -3.47 4.95
N ILE A 272 29.41 -4.60 4.66
CA ILE A 272 29.14 -5.88 5.34
C ILE A 272 29.42 -5.86 6.86
N SER A 273 30.08 -4.81 7.36
CA SER A 273 30.32 -4.56 8.78
C SER A 273 29.38 -3.52 9.40
N THR A 274 28.37 -3.07 8.65
CA THR A 274 27.37 -2.07 9.07
C THR A 274 25.99 -2.70 9.22
N PRO A 275 25.06 -2.04 9.95
CA PRO A 275 23.68 -2.50 10.06
C PRO A 275 22.88 -2.52 8.74
N HIS A 276 23.41 -1.93 7.66
CA HIS A 276 22.77 -1.97 6.34
C HIS A 276 22.86 -3.36 5.68
N TRP A 277 23.68 -4.26 6.21
CA TRP A 277 23.83 -5.62 5.73
C TRP A 277 23.43 -6.62 6.82
N ILE A 278 22.48 -7.49 6.49
CA ILE A 278 22.03 -8.58 7.35
C ILE A 278 22.20 -9.88 6.58
N SER A 279 23.09 -10.75 7.03
CA SER A 279 23.27 -12.06 6.40
C SER A 279 22.12 -12.99 6.75
N ILE A 280 21.57 -13.65 5.73
CA ILE A 280 20.52 -14.65 5.88
C ILE A 280 21.19 -16.02 5.98
N PHE A 281 20.90 -16.73 7.08
CA PHE A 281 21.36 -18.09 7.27
C PHE A 281 20.17 -19.04 7.36
N SER A 282 20.26 -20.20 6.72
CA SER A 282 19.36 -21.32 6.95
C SER A 282 20.08 -22.46 7.67
N LYS A 283 19.31 -23.26 8.42
CA LYS A 283 19.77 -24.60 8.78
C LYS A 283 19.88 -25.46 7.51
N PRO A 284 20.75 -26.50 7.49
CA PRO A 284 20.78 -27.46 6.40
C PRO A 284 19.40 -28.06 6.15
N PHE A 285 19.06 -28.21 4.88
CA PHE A 285 17.79 -28.73 4.38
C PHE A 285 17.72 -30.27 4.42
N VAL A 286 18.54 -30.92 5.25
CA VAL A 286 18.65 -32.38 5.37
C VAL A 286 17.93 -32.88 6.64
N PRO A 287 16.84 -33.65 6.52
CA PRO A 287 16.13 -34.20 7.67
C PRO A 287 17.02 -35.11 8.53
N GLY A 288 16.88 -35.00 9.86
CA GLY A 288 17.38 -35.96 10.84
C GLY A 288 18.88 -35.89 11.18
N VAL A 289 19.73 -35.34 10.31
CA VAL A 289 21.19 -35.19 10.60
C VAL A 289 21.47 -33.92 11.41
N TYR A 290 20.76 -32.83 11.12
CA TYR A 290 20.97 -31.51 11.74
C TYR A 290 19.73 -30.95 12.47
N GLY A 291 18.69 -31.78 12.64
CA GLY A 291 17.42 -31.43 13.24
C GLY A 291 16.23 -31.72 12.31
N GLU A 292 15.06 -31.27 12.72
CA GLU A 292 13.89 -31.20 11.83
C GLU A 292 14.07 -30.05 10.85
N THR A 293 13.78 -30.31 9.58
CA THR A 293 13.71 -29.29 8.53
C THR A 293 12.36 -28.57 8.64
N PRO A 294 12.28 -27.27 8.29
CA PRO A 294 11.01 -26.54 8.31
C PRO A 294 9.99 -27.11 7.30
N PHE A 295 10.47 -27.83 6.28
CA PHE A 295 9.66 -28.48 5.25
C PHE A 295 10.12 -29.92 5.02
N ASP A 296 9.22 -30.76 4.51
CA ASP A 296 9.54 -32.08 3.96
C ASP A 296 10.11 -31.94 2.54
N LEU A 297 11.35 -31.46 2.45
CA LEU A 297 11.99 -31.10 1.18
C LEU A 297 12.24 -32.32 0.27
N ILE A 298 11.87 -32.20 -1.00
CA ILE A 298 12.02 -33.22 -2.05
C ILE A 298 13.24 -32.87 -2.90
N ASP A 299 14.07 -33.86 -3.28
CA ASP A 299 15.19 -33.60 -4.18
C ASP A 299 14.70 -33.11 -5.56
N GLY A 300 15.26 -32.01 -6.07
CA GLY A 300 14.78 -31.32 -7.27
C GLY A 300 13.64 -30.33 -7.04
N SER A 301 13.20 -30.12 -5.79
CA SER A 301 12.27 -29.04 -5.43
C SER A 301 12.90 -27.67 -5.47
N GLU A 302 12.14 -26.62 -5.18
CA GLU A 302 12.64 -25.25 -5.07
C GLU A 302 12.27 -24.62 -3.73
N VAL A 303 13.13 -23.72 -3.28
CA VAL A 303 12.91 -22.89 -2.09
C VAL A 303 13.11 -21.44 -2.49
N THR A 304 12.13 -20.59 -2.22
CA THR A 304 12.20 -19.16 -2.51
C THR A 304 12.36 -18.38 -1.22
N VAL A 305 13.41 -17.57 -1.14
CA VAL A 305 13.53 -16.53 -0.12
C VAL A 305 12.97 -15.26 -0.70
N ALA A 306 12.05 -14.59 -0.01
CA ALA A 306 11.55 -13.30 -0.46
C ALA A 306 11.46 -12.27 0.67
N LEU A 307 11.75 -11.02 0.32
CA LEU A 307 11.47 -9.86 1.14
C LEU A 307 10.04 -9.42 0.89
N GLN A 308 9.31 -9.17 1.96
CA GLN A 308 7.97 -8.62 1.95
C GLN A 308 7.96 -7.34 2.78
N ASP A 309 7.33 -6.30 2.25
CA ASP A 309 7.13 -5.00 2.91
C ASP A 309 8.44 -4.24 3.27
N LEU A 310 9.59 -4.62 2.68
CA LEU A 310 10.89 -3.95 2.86
C LEU A 310 11.33 -3.18 1.60
N PRO A 311 10.73 -2.02 1.28
CA PRO A 311 10.90 -1.33 -0.01
C PRO A 311 12.29 -0.73 -0.24
N TYR A 312 13.05 -0.47 0.83
CA TYR A 312 14.42 0.07 0.73
C TYR A 312 15.48 -1.02 0.77
N SER A 313 15.06 -2.28 0.81
CA SER A 313 15.94 -3.42 0.94
C SER A 313 15.90 -4.30 -0.31
N SER A 314 17.01 -4.95 -0.58
CA SER A 314 17.14 -5.95 -1.65
C SER A 314 17.83 -7.19 -1.10
N LEU A 315 17.43 -8.36 -1.62
CA LEU A 315 18.25 -9.55 -1.52
C LEU A 315 19.47 -9.36 -2.40
N VAL A 316 20.62 -9.64 -1.82
CA VAL A 316 21.88 -9.69 -2.56
C VAL A 316 22.66 -10.94 -2.17
N SER A 317 23.38 -11.50 -3.13
CA SER A 317 24.38 -12.53 -2.87
C SER A 317 25.75 -11.88 -2.72
N LEU A 318 26.46 -12.22 -1.65
CA LEU A 318 27.81 -11.74 -1.41
C LEU A 318 28.82 -12.63 -2.14
N GLN A 319 29.49 -12.07 -3.15
CA GLN A 319 30.62 -12.70 -3.84
C GLN A 319 31.94 -12.10 -3.38
N GLY A 320 33.01 -12.90 -3.41
CA GLY A 320 34.35 -12.35 -3.23
C GLY A 320 35.50 -13.30 -3.55
N VAL A 321 36.57 -12.73 -4.13
CA VAL A 321 37.86 -13.41 -4.34
C VAL A 321 38.97 -12.46 -3.91
N ASN A 322 39.88 -12.91 -3.03
CA ASN A 322 41.03 -12.12 -2.54
C ASN A 322 40.65 -10.77 -1.91
N ASP A 323 39.70 -10.74 -0.97
CA ASP A 323 39.25 -9.55 -0.21
C ASP A 323 38.59 -8.45 -1.06
N VAL A 324 38.22 -8.74 -2.31
CA VAL A 324 37.35 -7.88 -3.12
C VAL A 324 35.95 -8.47 -3.04
N TYR A 325 35.07 -7.80 -2.30
CA TYR A 325 33.67 -8.18 -2.13
C TYR A 325 32.79 -7.39 -3.09
N ASN A 326 31.78 -8.05 -3.68
CA ASN A 326 30.74 -7.42 -4.48
C ASN A 326 29.38 -8.00 -4.10
N PHE A 327 28.34 -7.18 -4.25
CA PHE A 327 26.96 -7.61 -4.17
C PHE A 327 26.43 -7.94 -5.57
N ASP A 328 25.93 -9.16 -5.74
CA ASP A 328 25.05 -9.51 -6.86
C ASP A 328 23.62 -9.24 -6.41
N TYR A 329 22.96 -8.26 -7.03
CA TYR A 329 21.60 -7.87 -6.66
C TYR A 329 20.57 -8.85 -7.24
N LEU A 330 19.75 -9.41 -6.36
CA LEU A 330 18.74 -10.43 -6.68
C LEU A 330 17.31 -9.86 -6.63
N GLY A 331 17.16 -8.56 -6.33
CA GLY A 331 15.85 -7.91 -6.20
C GLY A 331 15.17 -8.28 -4.89
N THR A 332 13.87 -8.60 -4.92
CA THR A 332 13.10 -8.89 -3.70
C THR A 332 12.92 -10.38 -3.43
N ARG A 333 13.31 -11.27 -4.34
CA ARG A 333 13.19 -12.72 -4.15
C ARG A 333 14.31 -13.47 -4.86
N GLU A 334 14.69 -14.62 -4.32
CA GLU A 334 15.63 -15.55 -4.94
C GLU A 334 15.10 -16.98 -4.79
N THR A 335 15.03 -17.72 -5.89
CA THR A 335 14.57 -19.11 -5.92
C THR A 335 15.75 -20.04 -6.16
N LEU A 336 15.94 -20.99 -5.23
CA LEU A 336 17.06 -21.92 -5.24
C LEU A 336 16.56 -23.36 -5.39
N PRO A 337 17.13 -24.16 -6.30
CA PRO A 337 16.80 -25.58 -6.38
C PRO A 337 17.38 -26.33 -5.19
N VAL A 338 16.62 -27.27 -4.65
CA VAL A 338 17.02 -28.23 -3.63
C VAL A 338 17.74 -29.39 -4.31
N ASN A 339 19.06 -29.35 -4.26
CA ASN A 339 19.94 -30.36 -4.82
C ASN A 339 21.18 -30.54 -3.92
N SER A 340 22.03 -31.53 -4.19
CA SER A 340 23.17 -31.86 -3.31
C SER A 340 24.16 -30.71 -3.06
N GLU A 341 24.17 -29.66 -3.90
CA GLU A 341 25.01 -28.47 -3.74
C GLU A 341 24.35 -27.44 -2.81
N ASN A 342 23.04 -27.25 -2.93
CA ASN A 342 22.23 -26.29 -2.16
C ASN A 342 21.59 -26.90 -0.89
N PHE A 343 21.67 -28.23 -0.69
CA PHE A 343 21.11 -28.96 0.46
C PHE A 343 21.72 -28.54 1.82
N TYR A 344 22.92 -27.94 1.80
CA TYR A 344 23.70 -27.71 3.02
C TYR A 344 23.59 -26.27 3.56
N MET A 345 23.25 -25.27 2.74
CA MET A 345 23.03 -23.87 3.15
C MET A 345 22.48 -23.05 1.96
N ILE A 346 21.62 -22.05 2.21
CA ILE A 346 21.37 -20.97 1.26
C ILE A 346 22.71 -20.24 1.02
N PRO A 347 23.26 -20.20 -0.21
CA PRO A 347 24.60 -19.67 -0.44
C PRO A 347 24.61 -18.13 -0.32
N ASN A 348 25.37 -17.61 0.65
CA ASN A 348 25.82 -16.22 0.79
C ASN A 348 24.76 -15.12 0.58
N LEU A 349 23.51 -15.41 0.89
CA LEU A 349 22.41 -14.47 0.77
C LEU A 349 22.40 -13.48 1.95
N GLY A 350 21.96 -12.27 1.69
CA GLY A 350 21.58 -11.35 2.75
C GLY A 350 20.73 -10.22 2.24
N ILE A 351 20.30 -9.40 3.19
CA ILE A 351 19.50 -8.21 2.99
C ILE A 351 20.45 -7.03 2.98
N PHE A 352 20.48 -6.30 1.88
CA PHE A 352 21.15 -5.02 1.80
C PHE A 352 20.11 -3.91 1.72
N THR A 353 20.22 -2.92 2.62
CA THR A 353 19.34 -1.75 2.64
C THR A 353 20.09 -0.54 2.13
N ASP A 354 19.76 -0.10 0.92
CA ASP A 354 20.43 1.00 0.24
C ASP A 354 19.73 2.34 0.54
N ALA A 355 19.69 2.69 1.82
CA ALA A 355 19.07 3.92 2.33
C ALA A 355 20.13 4.83 2.96
N TYR A 356 20.99 5.40 2.12
CA TYR A 356 22.00 6.37 2.53
C TYR A 356 21.63 7.80 2.11
N ASP A 357 22.32 8.77 2.70
CA ASP A 357 22.25 10.20 2.39
C ASP A 357 20.80 10.73 2.37
N THR A 358 19.97 10.18 3.27
CA THR A 358 18.55 10.55 3.39
C THR A 358 18.40 11.91 4.07
N GLU A 359 17.47 12.73 3.58
CA GLU A 359 17.14 14.03 4.18
C GLU A 359 16.27 13.88 5.45
N GLU A 360 15.51 12.80 5.52
CA GLU A 360 14.59 12.47 6.62
C GLU A 360 14.88 11.07 7.17
N VAL A 361 14.38 10.80 8.38
CA VAL A 361 14.44 9.46 8.99
C VAL A 361 13.43 8.57 8.27
N ILE A 362 13.90 7.42 7.78
CA ILE A 362 13.07 6.41 7.13
C ILE A 362 12.76 5.32 8.14
N TYR A 363 11.49 4.95 8.24
CA TYR A 363 11.02 3.78 8.97
C TYR A 363 10.51 2.76 7.97
N GLN A 364 10.94 1.51 8.10
CA GLN A 364 10.39 0.37 7.36
C GLN A 364 10.38 -0.85 8.28
N ASP A 365 9.38 -1.71 8.10
CA ASP A 365 9.29 -3.02 8.71
C ASP A 365 8.73 -4.02 7.69
N GLY A 366 9.00 -5.30 7.91
CA GLY A 366 8.60 -6.32 6.97
C GLY A 366 9.24 -7.66 7.30
N PHE A 367 9.07 -8.61 6.38
CA PHE A 367 9.39 -10.01 6.63
C PHE A 367 10.37 -10.56 5.61
N VAL A 368 11.22 -11.47 6.08
CA VAL A 368 11.98 -12.38 5.24
C VAL A 368 11.25 -13.72 5.25
N ASN A 369 10.56 -14.01 4.16
CA ASN A 369 9.76 -15.21 4.02
C ASN A 369 10.53 -16.31 3.32
N LEU A 370 10.26 -17.55 3.73
CA LEU A 370 10.80 -18.75 3.11
C LEU A 370 9.63 -19.59 2.57
N TYR A 371 9.59 -19.77 1.27
CA TYR A 371 8.57 -20.56 0.57
C TYR A 371 9.19 -21.85 0.04
N TYR A 372 8.38 -22.90 -0.04
CA TYR A 372 8.77 -24.20 -0.55
C TYR A 372 7.74 -24.67 -1.59
N GLY A 373 8.22 -25.08 -2.76
CA GLY A 373 7.36 -25.56 -3.85
C GLY A 373 8.13 -25.89 -5.12
N SER A 374 7.42 -26.19 -6.19
CA SER A 374 7.98 -26.41 -7.53
C SER A 374 7.89 -25.18 -8.44
N GLY A 375 7.45 -24.05 -7.89
CA GLY A 375 7.11 -22.85 -8.64
C GLY A 375 8.10 -21.70 -8.46
N THR A 376 8.30 -20.96 -9.54
CA THR A 376 9.15 -19.76 -9.60
C THR A 376 8.45 -18.52 -9.05
N ASN A 377 7.11 -18.53 -9.00
CA ASN A 377 6.31 -17.51 -8.34
C ASN A 377 5.86 -17.93 -6.94
N VAL A 378 6.14 -17.09 -5.94
CA VAL A 378 5.70 -17.25 -4.54
C VAL A 378 4.18 -17.40 -4.43
N ARG A 379 3.42 -16.76 -5.33
CA ARG A 379 1.96 -16.84 -5.35
C ARG A 379 1.41 -18.09 -6.05
N GLY A 380 2.27 -18.91 -6.66
CA GLY A 380 1.90 -20.08 -7.44
C GLY A 380 1.31 -19.75 -8.81
N GLU A 381 0.50 -18.71 -8.94
CA GLU A 381 -0.15 -18.26 -10.18
C GLU A 381 0.68 -17.21 -10.94
N HIS A 382 0.66 -17.26 -12.27
CA HIS A 382 1.25 -16.28 -13.17
C HIS A 382 0.37 -16.02 -14.40
N GLN A 383 0.34 -14.77 -14.86
CA GLN A 383 -0.40 -14.33 -16.04
C GLN A 383 0.45 -14.45 -17.31
N TYR A 384 -0.05 -15.18 -18.29
CA TYR A 384 0.59 -15.40 -19.58
C TYR A 384 -0.21 -14.71 -20.69
N ASN A 385 0.51 -14.17 -21.69
CA ASN A 385 -0.08 -13.70 -22.94
C ASN A 385 0.64 -14.38 -24.11
N LYS A 386 -0.09 -15.16 -24.90
CA LYS A 386 0.43 -15.89 -26.06
C LYS A 386 -0.25 -15.43 -27.33
N ARG A 387 0.54 -15.31 -28.39
CA ARG A 387 0.04 -15.04 -29.74
C ARG A 387 0.17 -16.30 -30.59
N PHE A 388 -0.91 -16.64 -31.28
CA PHE A 388 -1.01 -17.76 -32.21
C PHE A 388 -1.31 -17.23 -33.60
N ASP A 389 -0.48 -17.62 -34.57
CA ASP A 389 -0.74 -17.35 -35.98
C ASP A 389 -1.70 -18.40 -36.52
N MET A 390 -2.65 -17.99 -37.36
CA MET A 390 -3.56 -18.92 -38.03
C MET A 390 -2.76 -19.81 -39.01
N ALA A 391 -3.00 -21.12 -38.95
CA ALA A 391 -2.26 -22.10 -39.74
C ALA A 391 -3.20 -23.05 -40.49
N TYR A 392 -2.68 -23.68 -41.53
CA TYR A 392 -3.39 -24.70 -42.30
C TYR A 392 -3.26 -26.09 -41.66
N GLU A 393 -4.34 -26.88 -41.67
CA GLU A 393 -4.34 -28.24 -41.11
C GLU A 393 -3.37 -29.17 -41.88
N SER A 394 -3.33 -29.07 -43.21
CA SER A 394 -2.52 -30.00 -44.02
C SER A 394 -2.06 -29.50 -45.38
N THR A 395 -2.83 -28.64 -46.04
CA THR A 395 -2.54 -28.14 -47.40
C THR A 395 -2.63 -26.62 -47.38
N ALA A 396 -1.70 -25.94 -48.07
CA ALA A 396 -1.78 -24.50 -48.22
C ALA A 396 -2.96 -24.12 -49.12
N TYR A 397 -3.80 -23.22 -48.63
CA TYR A 397 -4.85 -22.55 -49.39
C TYR A 397 -4.40 -21.12 -49.71
N ASP A 398 -5.13 -20.41 -50.57
CA ASP A 398 -4.95 -18.96 -50.69
C ASP A 398 -5.61 -18.22 -49.51
N ASP A 399 -5.28 -16.94 -49.31
CA ASP A 399 -5.90 -16.15 -48.24
C ASP A 399 -7.43 -16.17 -48.37
N TYR A 400 -8.12 -16.36 -47.24
CA TYR A 400 -9.59 -16.44 -47.14
C TYR A 400 -10.23 -17.55 -47.99
N GLU A 401 -9.44 -18.55 -48.42
CA GLU A 401 -9.94 -19.75 -49.07
C GLU A 401 -10.11 -20.87 -48.02
N SER A 402 -11.15 -21.69 -48.17
CA SER A 402 -11.39 -22.83 -47.28
C SER A 402 -12.05 -23.99 -48.01
N ASN A 403 -11.67 -25.21 -47.60
CA ASN A 403 -12.35 -26.42 -48.02
C ASN A 403 -13.37 -26.82 -46.95
N ILE A 404 -14.64 -26.92 -47.34
CA ILE A 404 -15.74 -27.19 -46.44
C ILE A 404 -16.27 -28.60 -46.67
N VAL A 405 -16.41 -29.37 -45.60
CA VAL A 405 -16.95 -30.73 -45.63
C VAL A 405 -18.09 -30.81 -44.62
N SER A 406 -19.32 -31.02 -45.11
CA SER A 406 -20.51 -31.15 -44.27
C SER A 406 -20.66 -29.98 -43.29
N GLU A 407 -20.60 -28.74 -43.81
CA GLU A 407 -20.77 -27.50 -43.04
C GLU A 407 -19.61 -27.16 -42.08
N VAL A 408 -18.48 -27.86 -42.15
CA VAL A 408 -17.29 -27.56 -41.33
C VAL A 408 -16.09 -27.23 -42.24
N PRO A 409 -15.45 -26.05 -42.10
CA PRO A 409 -14.15 -25.77 -42.69
C PRO A 409 -13.08 -26.73 -42.16
N THR A 410 -12.37 -27.43 -43.05
CA THR A 410 -11.33 -28.43 -42.73
C THR A 410 -9.98 -28.06 -43.34
N SER A 411 -9.77 -26.78 -43.64
CA SER A 411 -8.53 -26.28 -44.24
C SER A 411 -7.59 -25.67 -43.20
N TRP A 412 -8.10 -25.32 -42.02
CA TRP A 412 -7.41 -24.57 -40.98
C TRP A 412 -7.20 -25.42 -39.74
N GLU A 413 -6.10 -25.17 -39.04
CA GLU A 413 -5.86 -25.73 -37.71
C GLU A 413 -6.95 -25.23 -36.77
N ASP A 414 -7.64 -26.16 -36.12
CA ASP A 414 -8.65 -25.91 -35.11
C ASP A 414 -8.07 -26.05 -33.69
N ASN A 415 -6.92 -26.71 -33.53
CA ASN A 415 -6.32 -27.02 -32.25
C ASN A 415 -5.01 -26.27 -32.00
N PHE A 416 -4.98 -25.43 -30.97
CA PHE A 416 -3.78 -24.68 -30.57
C PHE A 416 -3.38 -25.03 -29.14
N ASN A 417 -2.12 -25.43 -28.92
CA ASN A 417 -1.62 -25.75 -27.58
C ASN A 417 -1.52 -24.48 -26.74
N LEU A 418 -2.41 -24.33 -25.75
CA LEU A 418 -2.48 -23.14 -24.91
C LEU A 418 -1.34 -23.15 -23.89
N THR A 419 -1.25 -24.21 -23.08
CA THR A 419 -0.21 -24.34 -22.05
C THR A 419 0.04 -25.79 -21.66
N GLU A 420 1.22 -26.03 -21.07
CA GLU A 420 1.63 -27.27 -20.42
C GLU A 420 1.69 -27.10 -18.89
N GLN A 421 0.95 -26.13 -18.37
CA GLN A 421 0.82 -25.81 -16.94
C GLN A 421 -0.65 -25.89 -16.52
N PHE A 422 -0.89 -26.08 -15.21
CA PHE A 422 -2.26 -26.06 -14.68
C PHE A 422 -2.88 -24.67 -14.86
N LEU A 423 -3.98 -24.59 -15.60
CA LEU A 423 -4.80 -23.38 -15.63
C LEU A 423 -5.37 -23.11 -14.24
N THR A 424 -5.39 -21.83 -13.84
CA THR A 424 -6.11 -21.41 -12.64
C THR A 424 -7.55 -21.01 -13.01
N THR A 425 -8.33 -20.59 -12.03
CA THR A 425 -9.76 -20.25 -12.23
C THR A 425 -9.99 -18.86 -12.85
N ASP A 426 -8.92 -18.15 -13.20
CA ASP A 426 -9.02 -16.84 -13.84
C ASP A 426 -9.58 -16.93 -15.26
N LYS A 427 -10.13 -15.81 -15.73
CA LYS A 427 -10.74 -15.73 -17.06
C LYS A 427 -9.67 -15.85 -18.14
N ILE A 428 -9.96 -16.65 -19.16
CA ILE A 428 -9.17 -16.73 -20.39
C ILE A 428 -9.79 -15.78 -21.41
N ASP A 429 -9.02 -14.79 -21.86
CA ASP A 429 -9.44 -13.80 -22.85
C ASP A 429 -8.74 -14.06 -24.19
N VAL A 430 -9.51 -14.37 -25.23
CA VAL A 430 -9.02 -14.57 -26.59
C VAL A 430 -9.44 -13.41 -27.47
N SER A 431 -8.52 -12.83 -28.22
CA SER A 431 -8.80 -11.68 -29.08
C SER A 431 -7.91 -11.62 -30.31
N GLY A 432 -8.34 -10.97 -31.38
CA GLY A 432 -7.57 -10.92 -32.63
C GLY A 432 -8.14 -9.95 -33.64
N THR A 433 -7.46 -9.84 -34.78
CA THR A 433 -7.91 -8.99 -35.89
C THR A 433 -8.59 -9.83 -36.96
N VAL A 434 -9.79 -9.44 -37.36
CA VAL A 434 -10.63 -10.12 -38.35
C VAL A 434 -11.01 -9.17 -39.48
N LEU A 435 -11.27 -9.70 -40.68
CA LEU A 435 -11.75 -8.91 -41.81
C LEU A 435 -13.27 -8.92 -41.87
N TYR A 436 -13.87 -7.74 -41.95
CA TYR A 436 -15.31 -7.59 -42.13
C TYR A 436 -15.66 -7.06 -43.51
N HIS A 437 -16.80 -7.53 -44.03
CA HIS A 437 -17.44 -7.09 -45.26
C HIS A 437 -18.78 -6.44 -44.93
N GLN A 438 -18.93 -5.13 -45.17
CA GLN A 438 -20.16 -4.42 -44.87
C GLN A 438 -20.74 -3.72 -46.11
N LEU A 439 -22.04 -3.94 -46.33
CA LEU A 439 -22.82 -3.22 -47.33
C LEU A 439 -23.40 -1.94 -46.73
N PHE A 440 -23.22 -0.82 -47.44
CA PHE A 440 -23.83 0.46 -47.14
C PHE A 440 -24.71 0.90 -48.30
N ASN A 441 -25.94 1.31 -48.01
CA ASN A 441 -26.83 1.92 -48.98
C ASN A 441 -26.61 3.43 -49.00
N LEU A 442 -26.00 3.93 -50.06
CA LEU A 442 -25.65 5.35 -50.21
C LEU A 442 -26.86 6.29 -50.31
N ASP A 443 -28.08 5.77 -50.47
CA ASP A 443 -29.31 6.57 -50.45
C ASP A 443 -29.90 6.72 -49.05
N THR A 444 -29.62 5.80 -48.13
CA THR A 444 -30.23 5.76 -46.79
C THR A 444 -29.24 5.90 -45.64
N ASP A 445 -28.02 5.43 -45.84
CA ASP A 445 -26.99 5.32 -44.79
C ASP A 445 -25.96 6.45 -44.90
N ALA A 446 -25.98 7.19 -46.02
CA ALA A 446 -25.11 8.33 -46.24
C ALA A 446 -25.62 9.56 -45.48
N LEU A 447 -24.77 10.08 -44.59
CA LEU A 447 -24.94 11.37 -43.94
C LEU A 447 -24.45 12.47 -44.88
N ASP A 448 -25.28 13.48 -45.12
CA ASP A 448 -24.86 14.60 -45.95
C ASP A 448 -23.79 15.47 -45.24
N TYR A 449 -23.22 16.43 -45.98
CA TYR A 449 -22.17 17.27 -45.42
C TYR A 449 -22.64 18.10 -44.21
N ASP A 450 -23.89 18.55 -44.18
CA ASP A 450 -24.40 19.36 -43.07
C ASP A 450 -24.52 18.49 -41.81
N GLU A 451 -25.05 17.27 -41.95
CA GLU A 451 -25.10 16.26 -40.88
C GLU A 451 -23.69 15.88 -40.39
N LEU A 452 -22.78 15.56 -41.30
CA LEU A 452 -21.38 15.24 -41.00
C LEU A 452 -20.68 16.38 -40.25
N SER A 453 -20.84 17.62 -40.71
CA SER A 453 -20.19 18.78 -40.12
C SER A 453 -20.68 19.08 -38.71
N SER A 454 -21.90 18.67 -38.38
CA SER A 454 -22.45 18.78 -37.03
C SER A 454 -21.86 17.77 -36.05
N ILE A 455 -21.31 16.65 -36.55
CA ILE A 455 -20.75 15.54 -35.76
C ILE A 455 -19.23 15.67 -35.64
N LEU A 456 -18.52 15.77 -36.77
CA LEU A 456 -17.04 15.77 -36.83
C LEU A 456 -16.44 17.18 -36.99
N GLY A 457 -17.27 18.21 -37.06
CA GLY A 457 -16.82 19.55 -37.42
C GLY A 457 -16.53 19.70 -38.93
N ASN A 458 -15.99 20.86 -39.32
CA ASN A 458 -15.74 21.14 -40.72
C ASN A 458 -14.53 20.36 -41.27
N ILE A 459 -14.80 19.28 -42.00
CA ILE A 459 -13.79 18.51 -42.74
C ILE A 459 -13.67 19.08 -44.16
N THR A 460 -12.50 19.63 -44.49
CA THR A 460 -12.27 20.28 -45.79
C THR A 460 -12.32 19.24 -46.92
N GLY A 461 -13.20 19.48 -47.90
CA GLY A 461 -13.31 18.64 -49.09
C GLY A 461 -14.18 17.39 -48.92
N ALA A 462 -14.75 17.14 -47.74
CA ALA A 462 -15.71 16.08 -47.52
C ALA A 462 -17.06 16.39 -48.19
N TYR A 463 -17.75 15.37 -48.67
CA TYR A 463 -19.07 15.50 -49.29
C TYR A 463 -20.17 14.76 -48.52
N PHE A 464 -19.86 13.57 -47.99
CA PHE A 464 -20.77 12.74 -47.22
C PHE A 464 -19.97 11.73 -46.38
N ALA A 465 -20.63 11.02 -45.48
CA ALA A 465 -20.01 9.94 -44.71
C ALA A 465 -20.99 8.78 -44.47
N VAL A 466 -20.48 7.62 -44.09
CA VAL A 466 -21.29 6.52 -43.52
C VAL A 466 -20.77 6.16 -42.14
N GLN A 467 -21.68 5.80 -41.22
CA GLN A 467 -21.31 5.43 -39.84
C GLN A 467 -21.05 3.92 -39.74
N ILE A 468 -19.95 3.54 -39.09
CA ILE A 468 -19.69 2.15 -38.70
C ILE A 468 -20.34 1.89 -37.33
N PRO A 469 -20.95 0.72 -37.09
CA PRO A 469 -21.51 0.37 -35.78
C PRO A 469 -20.50 0.58 -34.65
N ASP A 470 -20.96 1.18 -33.55
CA ASP A 470 -20.08 1.60 -32.44
C ASP A 470 -19.40 0.39 -31.77
N GLU A 471 -20.06 -0.78 -31.80
CA GLU A 471 -19.59 -2.05 -31.24
C GLU A 471 -18.34 -2.62 -31.94
N ILE A 472 -18.03 -2.16 -33.15
CA ILE A 472 -16.94 -2.71 -33.97
C ILE A 472 -15.69 -1.88 -33.81
N SER A 473 -14.62 -2.48 -33.30
CA SER A 473 -13.32 -1.81 -33.18
C SER A 473 -12.54 -1.86 -34.49
N ILE A 474 -12.87 -0.99 -35.44
CA ILE A 474 -12.15 -0.90 -36.72
C ILE A 474 -10.70 -0.45 -36.52
N ALA A 475 -9.77 -1.20 -37.11
CA ALA A 475 -8.35 -0.88 -37.17
C ALA A 475 -8.00 -0.14 -38.47
N GLN A 476 -8.49 -0.62 -39.62
CA GLN A 476 -8.14 -0.06 -40.93
C GLN A 476 -9.19 -0.42 -42.00
N ILE A 477 -9.49 0.52 -42.90
CA ILE A 477 -10.23 0.23 -44.13
C ILE A 477 -9.30 -0.47 -45.13
N ARG A 478 -9.69 -1.66 -45.58
CA ARG A 478 -8.99 -2.39 -46.64
C ARG A 478 -9.33 -1.80 -48.00
N THR A 479 -10.63 -1.68 -48.31
CA THR A 479 -11.10 -1.16 -49.59
C THR A 479 -12.58 -0.73 -49.53
N ALA A 480 -12.98 0.12 -50.46
CA ALA A 480 -14.37 0.53 -50.70
C ALA A 480 -14.65 0.48 -52.20
N GLY A 481 -15.79 -0.07 -52.60
CA GLY A 481 -16.12 -0.19 -54.03
C GLY A 481 -17.41 -0.94 -54.31
N THR A 482 -17.55 -1.38 -55.58
CA THR A 482 -18.73 -2.13 -56.04
C THR A 482 -18.93 -3.36 -55.16
N PRO A 483 -20.17 -3.75 -54.81
CA PRO A 483 -20.40 -4.97 -54.06
C PRO A 483 -20.06 -6.21 -54.89
N TYR A 484 -19.43 -7.20 -54.26
CA TYR A 484 -19.02 -8.46 -54.90
C TYR A 484 -19.58 -9.68 -54.17
N GLN A 485 -19.60 -10.82 -54.87
CA GLN A 485 -20.01 -12.08 -54.26
C GLN A 485 -18.81 -12.74 -53.59
N TYR A 486 -18.95 -13.13 -52.33
CA TYR A 486 -17.93 -13.89 -51.59
C TYR A 486 -18.55 -15.13 -50.93
N ASP A 487 -17.70 -16.09 -50.61
CA ASP A 487 -18.05 -17.30 -49.86
C ASP A 487 -17.42 -17.21 -48.46
N LEU A 488 -18.10 -17.71 -47.44
CA LEU A 488 -17.55 -17.75 -46.07
C LEU A 488 -16.41 -18.78 -45.98
N SER A 489 -15.21 -18.36 -45.56
CA SER A 489 -14.04 -19.23 -45.47
C SER A 489 -13.97 -20.02 -44.15
N VAL A 490 -13.90 -19.31 -43.02
CA VAL A 490 -13.82 -19.84 -41.66
C VAL A 490 -14.89 -19.17 -40.83
N GLN A 491 -15.69 -19.93 -40.08
CA GLN A 491 -16.73 -19.28 -39.28
C GLN A 491 -16.14 -18.52 -38.09
N GLY A 492 -16.53 -17.25 -37.96
CA GLY A 492 -16.80 -16.57 -36.70
C GLY A 492 -18.15 -15.83 -36.79
N PHE A 493 -18.70 -15.37 -35.67
CA PHE A 493 -20.14 -15.09 -35.59
C PHE A 493 -20.70 -13.99 -36.50
N PRO A 494 -21.90 -14.19 -37.08
CA PRO A 494 -22.69 -13.10 -37.62
C PRO A 494 -23.21 -12.17 -36.52
N ILE A 495 -23.13 -10.87 -36.76
CA ILE A 495 -23.83 -9.87 -35.94
C ILE A 495 -24.81 -9.09 -36.84
N GLY A 496 -26.09 -9.06 -36.46
CA GLY A 496 -27.13 -8.18 -37.02
C GLY A 496 -28.29 -8.87 -37.78
N ASP A 497 -29.35 -8.09 -38.03
CA ASP A 497 -30.56 -8.49 -38.76
C ASP A 497 -30.57 -7.86 -40.17
N TYR A 498 -29.93 -8.48 -41.16
CA TYR A 498 -30.22 -8.17 -42.57
C TYR A 498 -29.96 -9.33 -43.54
N ILE A 499 -30.80 -9.35 -44.56
CA ILE A 499 -31.00 -10.39 -45.55
C ILE A 499 -30.26 -9.97 -46.82
N ASP A 500 -29.17 -10.64 -47.18
CA ASP A 500 -28.83 -10.70 -48.60
C ASP A 500 -28.09 -11.98 -49.02
N GLY A 501 -28.85 -12.96 -49.52
CA GLY A 501 -28.32 -14.15 -50.18
C GLY A 501 -27.72 -13.89 -51.57
N THR A 502 -27.62 -12.62 -52.00
CA THR A 502 -27.06 -12.23 -53.30
C THR A 502 -25.54 -12.07 -53.26
N TYR A 503 -24.98 -11.46 -52.21
CA TYR A 503 -23.56 -11.10 -52.11
C TYR A 503 -22.77 -11.98 -51.14
N CYS A 504 -23.32 -12.33 -49.98
CA CYS A 504 -22.73 -13.32 -49.08
C CYS A 504 -23.32 -14.71 -49.38
N LYS A 505 -22.47 -15.73 -49.55
CA LYS A 505 -22.91 -17.13 -49.72
C LYS A 505 -22.29 -18.04 -48.68
N ALA A 506 -23.14 -18.79 -47.97
CA ALA A 506 -22.72 -19.91 -47.15
C ALA A 506 -22.49 -21.14 -48.04
N THR A 507 -21.24 -21.56 -48.17
CA THR A 507 -20.86 -22.79 -48.88
C THR A 507 -20.90 -23.95 -47.88
N THR A 508 -21.72 -24.97 -48.12
CA THR A 508 -21.85 -26.13 -47.19
C THR A 508 -20.96 -27.31 -47.57
N SER A 509 -20.33 -27.25 -48.75
CA SER A 509 -19.39 -28.27 -49.23
C SER A 509 -18.55 -27.76 -50.40
N GLY A 510 -17.28 -28.17 -50.46
CA GLY A 510 -16.35 -27.82 -51.54
C GLY A 510 -15.43 -26.67 -51.16
N ILE A 511 -14.72 -26.13 -52.15
CA ILE A 511 -13.74 -25.06 -51.98
C ILE A 511 -14.43 -23.70 -52.17
N THR A 512 -14.18 -22.75 -51.29
CA THR A 512 -14.67 -21.37 -51.42
C THR A 512 -13.98 -20.65 -52.58
N ARG A 513 -14.67 -19.66 -53.16
CA ARG A 513 -14.13 -18.89 -54.30
C ARG A 513 -13.05 -17.91 -53.87
N ASP A 514 -12.20 -17.51 -54.84
CA ASP A 514 -11.18 -16.47 -54.69
C ASP A 514 -11.72 -15.24 -53.95
N PHE A 515 -10.92 -14.77 -53.00
CA PHE A 515 -11.21 -13.59 -52.22
C PHE A 515 -11.14 -12.30 -53.05
N ASP A 516 -12.23 -11.54 -53.05
CA ASP A 516 -12.41 -10.25 -53.73
C ASP A 516 -11.96 -10.22 -55.20
N THR A 517 -12.86 -10.59 -56.11
CA THR A 517 -12.57 -10.65 -57.55
C THR A 517 -12.67 -9.31 -58.28
N ARG A 518 -12.81 -8.18 -57.57
CA ARG A 518 -13.03 -6.87 -58.19
C ARG A 518 -11.79 -6.40 -58.92
N ALA A 519 -11.98 -5.81 -60.09
CA ALA A 519 -10.91 -5.11 -60.79
C ALA A 519 -10.65 -3.73 -60.16
N ASP A 520 -9.45 -3.17 -60.30
CA ASP A 520 -9.09 -1.85 -59.76
C ASP A 520 -10.06 -0.72 -60.17
N ILE A 521 -10.72 -0.84 -61.32
CA ILE A 521 -11.71 0.14 -61.79
C ILE A 521 -13.03 0.12 -61.00
N GLU A 522 -13.27 -0.95 -60.25
CA GLU A 522 -14.43 -1.15 -59.38
C GLU A 522 -14.15 -0.74 -57.93
N LEU A 523 -12.92 -0.29 -57.64
CA LEU A 523 -12.46 0.15 -56.33
C LEU A 523 -12.22 1.66 -56.31
N MET A 524 -12.55 2.28 -55.19
CA MET A 524 -12.27 3.69 -54.93
C MET A 524 -10.79 3.87 -54.54
N ASN A 525 -10.23 5.04 -54.82
CA ASN A 525 -8.86 5.35 -54.46
C ASN A 525 -8.75 5.57 -52.94
N SER A 526 -8.12 4.62 -52.24
CA SER A 526 -7.94 4.62 -50.78
C SER A 526 -7.11 5.78 -50.21
N THR A 527 -6.46 6.59 -51.05
CA THR A 527 -5.66 7.75 -50.62
C THR A 527 -6.30 9.09 -50.95
N ALA A 528 -7.35 9.11 -51.78
CA ALA A 528 -7.93 10.33 -52.31
C ALA A 528 -9.45 10.43 -52.14
N ASP A 529 -10.15 9.29 -52.14
CA ASP A 529 -11.61 9.30 -52.23
C ASP A 529 -12.29 9.14 -50.87
N TYR A 530 -11.63 8.54 -49.87
CA TYR A 530 -12.19 8.35 -48.53
C TYR A 530 -11.13 8.22 -47.41
N SER A 531 -11.55 8.41 -46.16
CA SER A 531 -10.77 8.18 -44.94
C SER A 531 -11.64 7.60 -43.82
N LEU A 532 -10.99 7.08 -42.77
CA LEU A 532 -11.62 6.69 -41.50
C LEU A 532 -11.44 7.82 -40.48
N GLU A 533 -12.54 8.32 -39.93
CA GLU A 533 -12.56 9.42 -38.96
C GLU A 533 -13.32 9.03 -37.69
N PHE A 534 -12.98 9.68 -36.58
CA PHE A 534 -13.56 9.40 -35.26
C PHE A 534 -14.19 10.67 -34.67
N ALA A 535 -15.40 10.52 -34.13
CA ALA A 535 -16.04 11.58 -33.36
C ALA A 535 -15.56 11.60 -31.90
N ASP A 536 -15.74 12.72 -31.21
CA ASP A 536 -15.34 12.91 -29.80
C ASP A 536 -15.99 11.90 -28.85
N ASN A 537 -17.14 11.33 -29.22
CA ASN A 537 -17.85 10.31 -28.46
C ASN A 537 -17.35 8.87 -28.73
N GLY A 538 -16.35 8.69 -29.59
CA GLY A 538 -15.80 7.39 -29.99
C GLY A 538 -16.50 6.72 -31.18
N SER A 539 -17.55 7.31 -31.75
CA SER A 539 -18.21 6.79 -32.95
C SER A 539 -17.30 6.91 -34.18
N LYS A 540 -17.40 5.94 -35.10
CA LYS A 540 -16.52 5.82 -36.27
C LYS A 540 -17.26 6.10 -37.57
N TYR A 541 -16.63 6.84 -38.47
CA TYR A 541 -17.22 7.24 -39.74
C TYR A 541 -16.23 7.04 -40.89
N ILE A 542 -16.75 6.61 -42.04
CA ILE A 542 -15.99 6.62 -43.29
C ILE A 542 -16.41 7.86 -44.07
N VAL A 543 -15.49 8.81 -44.21
CA VAL A 543 -15.72 10.11 -44.83
C VAL A 543 -15.28 10.06 -46.28
N PHE A 544 -16.13 10.53 -47.19
CA PHE A 544 -15.86 10.53 -48.62
C PHE A 544 -15.57 11.95 -49.14
N TYR A 545 -14.50 12.07 -49.92
CA TYR A 545 -14.00 13.32 -50.52
C TYR A 545 -14.42 13.51 -51.98
N ILE A 546 -15.35 12.67 -52.44
CA ILE A 546 -16.00 12.79 -53.74
C ILE A 546 -17.52 12.93 -53.55
N PRO A 547 -18.24 13.62 -54.47
CA PRO A 547 -19.69 13.70 -54.39
C PRO A 547 -20.35 12.31 -54.37
N ASN A 548 -21.45 12.13 -53.63
CA ASN A 548 -22.21 10.88 -53.61
C ASN A 548 -22.60 10.43 -55.04
N SER A 549 -22.96 11.36 -55.93
CA SER A 549 -23.23 11.05 -57.35
C SER A 549 -22.06 10.39 -58.10
N THR A 550 -20.82 10.67 -57.68
CA THR A 550 -19.60 10.04 -58.23
C THR A 550 -19.31 8.72 -57.52
N ALA A 551 -19.50 8.66 -56.20
CA ALA A 551 -19.39 7.42 -55.42
C ALA A 551 -20.34 6.31 -55.93
N GLN A 552 -21.51 6.70 -56.45
CA GLN A 552 -22.48 5.81 -57.09
C GLN A 552 -21.95 5.04 -58.32
N ILE A 553 -20.83 5.47 -58.93
CA ILE A 553 -20.15 4.70 -59.99
C ILE A 553 -19.56 3.39 -59.44
N TYR A 554 -19.21 3.40 -58.16
CA TYR A 554 -18.67 2.27 -57.40
C TYR A 554 -19.76 1.58 -56.55
N ALA A 555 -21.03 1.76 -56.90
CA ALA A 555 -22.16 1.15 -56.21
C ALA A 555 -23.05 0.39 -57.21
N GLN A 556 -23.78 -0.60 -56.72
CA GLN A 556 -24.79 -1.33 -57.49
C GLN A 556 -26.14 -1.27 -56.77
N ASN A 557 -27.16 -0.73 -57.43
CA ASN A 557 -28.46 -0.44 -56.79
C ASN A 557 -28.32 0.40 -55.50
N SER A 558 -27.43 1.41 -55.54
CA SER A 558 -27.08 2.25 -54.39
C SER A 558 -26.32 1.54 -53.26
N LEU A 559 -25.99 0.25 -53.41
CA LEU A 559 -25.20 -0.48 -52.44
C LEU A 559 -23.71 -0.39 -52.77
N MET A 560 -22.91 -0.03 -51.78
CA MET A 560 -21.45 -0.05 -51.80
C MET A 560 -20.94 -1.04 -50.77
N MET A 561 -19.88 -1.78 -51.08
CA MET A 561 -19.24 -2.68 -50.14
C MET A 561 -17.92 -2.08 -49.64
N ILE A 562 -17.77 -2.07 -48.33
CA ILE A 562 -16.56 -1.62 -47.65
C ILE A 562 -16.03 -2.77 -46.82
N ASP A 563 -14.77 -3.10 -47.06
CA ASP A 563 -14.04 -4.13 -46.33
C ASP A 563 -13.08 -3.47 -45.35
N TYR A 564 -13.04 -3.94 -44.11
CA TYR A 564 -12.19 -3.37 -43.08
C TYR A 564 -11.74 -4.38 -42.03
N TRP A 565 -10.53 -4.19 -41.53
CA TRP A 565 -9.97 -4.94 -40.42
C TRP A 565 -10.51 -4.40 -39.10
N ALA A 566 -10.93 -5.28 -38.21
CA ALA A 566 -11.38 -4.91 -36.87
C ALA A 566 -10.82 -5.84 -35.81
N TYR A 567 -10.58 -5.29 -34.63
CA TYR A 567 -10.26 -6.05 -33.43
C TYR A 567 -11.53 -6.67 -32.84
N TYR A 568 -11.46 -7.95 -32.49
CA TYR A 568 -12.57 -8.74 -31.97
C TYR A 568 -12.13 -9.55 -30.75
N THR A 569 -13.01 -9.63 -29.75
CA THR A 569 -12.84 -10.49 -28.56
C THR A 569 -13.74 -11.71 -28.71
N PHE A 570 -13.14 -12.88 -28.75
CA PHE A 570 -13.82 -14.15 -28.96
C PHE A 570 -14.43 -14.67 -27.65
N THR A 571 -15.48 -15.47 -27.76
CA THR A 571 -16.29 -15.98 -26.65
C THR A 571 -16.14 -17.49 -26.52
N GLU A 572 -15.69 -17.97 -25.35
CA GLU A 572 -15.64 -19.40 -25.03
C GLU A 572 -17.04 -20.06 -25.05
N GLY A 573 -17.12 -21.30 -25.52
CA GLY A 573 -18.36 -22.07 -25.72
C GLY A 573 -19.15 -21.64 -26.96
N PHE A 574 -18.60 -20.70 -27.72
CA PHE A 574 -19.17 -20.21 -28.97
C PHE A 574 -18.09 -20.19 -30.05
N ASP A 575 -17.07 -19.33 -29.92
CA ASP A 575 -15.99 -19.19 -30.91
C ASP A 575 -14.96 -20.32 -30.77
N TYR A 576 -14.68 -20.70 -29.54
CA TYR A 576 -13.72 -21.74 -29.17
C TYR A 576 -14.15 -22.43 -27.87
N GLU A 577 -13.57 -23.58 -27.58
CA GLU A 577 -13.60 -24.24 -26.28
C GLU A 577 -12.19 -24.37 -25.71
N ILE A 578 -12.06 -24.27 -24.38
CA ILE A 578 -10.84 -24.69 -23.68
C ILE A 578 -10.98 -26.16 -23.34
N VAL A 579 -10.08 -26.97 -23.90
CA VAL A 579 -10.08 -28.42 -23.71
C VAL A 579 -8.84 -28.83 -22.92
N GLU A 580 -9.08 -29.30 -21.71
CA GLU A 580 -8.07 -29.92 -20.86
C GLU A 580 -7.97 -31.42 -21.15
N ASP A 581 -6.75 -31.97 -21.19
CA ASP A 581 -6.56 -33.42 -21.34
C ASP A 581 -6.92 -34.13 -20.01
N PRO A 582 -7.96 -34.98 -19.99
CA PRO A 582 -8.39 -35.65 -18.75
C PRO A 582 -7.37 -36.66 -18.22
N LEU A 583 -6.38 -37.07 -19.03
CA LEU A 583 -5.28 -37.94 -18.63
C LEU A 583 -4.00 -37.16 -18.30
N ASN A 584 -3.93 -35.89 -18.71
CA ASN A 584 -2.79 -35.01 -18.51
C ASN A 584 -3.28 -33.59 -18.20
N PRO A 585 -3.59 -33.30 -16.92
CA PRO A 585 -4.25 -32.04 -16.54
C PRO A 585 -3.36 -30.81 -16.68
N TYR A 586 -2.09 -31.00 -17.06
CA TYR A 586 -1.15 -29.93 -17.40
C TYR A 586 -1.38 -29.39 -18.81
N VAL A 587 -1.98 -30.17 -19.70
CA VAL A 587 -2.12 -29.79 -21.11
C VAL A 587 -3.51 -29.24 -21.35
N SER A 588 -3.54 -27.96 -21.71
CA SER A 588 -4.75 -27.26 -22.11
C SER A 588 -4.61 -26.77 -23.54
N LYS A 589 -5.70 -26.85 -24.31
CA LYS A 589 -5.75 -26.44 -25.70
C LYS A 589 -6.94 -25.51 -25.94
N ILE A 590 -6.78 -24.66 -26.93
CA ILE A 590 -7.90 -23.95 -27.55
C ILE A 590 -8.34 -24.79 -28.75
N GLU A 591 -9.61 -25.18 -28.77
CA GLU A 591 -10.26 -25.84 -29.90
C GLU A 591 -11.26 -24.86 -30.52
N TRP A 592 -11.04 -24.43 -31.76
CA TRP A 592 -11.93 -23.51 -32.47
C TRP A 592 -13.17 -24.23 -33.02
N ASP A 593 -14.36 -23.64 -32.84
CA ASP A 593 -15.59 -24.15 -33.48
C ASP A 593 -15.84 -23.44 -34.82
N TYR A 594 -15.31 -24.00 -35.91
CA TYR A 594 -15.54 -23.47 -37.25
C TYR A 594 -16.89 -23.88 -37.87
N LYS A 595 -17.75 -24.61 -37.16
CA LYS A 595 -18.96 -25.20 -37.74
C LYS A 595 -19.96 -24.14 -38.18
N ILE A 596 -20.48 -24.25 -39.40
CA ILE A 596 -21.52 -23.36 -39.93
C ILE A 596 -22.86 -23.57 -39.21
N GLN A 597 -23.27 -22.62 -38.36
CA GLN A 597 -24.46 -22.77 -37.50
C GLN A 597 -25.79 -22.26 -38.12
N SER A 598 -25.74 -21.34 -39.10
CA SER A 598 -26.92 -20.83 -39.83
C SER A 598 -26.66 -20.80 -41.33
N LEU A 599 -27.67 -21.00 -42.16
CA LEU A 599 -27.54 -20.97 -43.63
C LEU A 599 -28.22 -19.74 -44.26
N THR A 600 -28.84 -18.87 -43.46
CA THR A 600 -29.82 -17.89 -43.98
C THR A 600 -29.74 -16.47 -43.40
N SER A 601 -28.76 -16.14 -42.55
CA SER A 601 -28.75 -14.81 -41.89
C SER A 601 -27.37 -14.39 -41.39
N TYR A 602 -26.64 -13.59 -42.17
CA TYR A 602 -25.39 -12.95 -41.78
C TYR A 602 -25.36 -11.53 -42.37
N THR A 603 -25.19 -10.50 -41.52
CA THR A 603 -24.98 -9.09 -41.94
C THR A 603 -23.52 -8.70 -42.01
N MET A 604 -22.68 -9.43 -41.28
CA MET A 604 -21.27 -9.15 -41.11
C MET A 604 -20.60 -10.46 -40.69
N HIS A 605 -19.42 -10.77 -41.24
CA HIS A 605 -18.73 -12.04 -40.97
C HIS A 605 -17.22 -11.79 -40.86
N PRO A 606 -16.56 -12.29 -39.80
CA PRO A 606 -15.11 -12.22 -39.65
C PRO A 606 -14.45 -13.25 -40.56
N ASP A 607 -13.58 -12.79 -41.46
CA ASP A 607 -12.79 -13.65 -42.33
C ASP A 607 -11.32 -13.70 -41.87
N PHE A 608 -10.70 -14.88 -41.94
CA PHE A 608 -9.31 -15.11 -41.53
C PHE A 608 -8.40 -15.28 -42.75
N SER A 609 -7.19 -14.73 -42.67
CA SER A 609 -6.13 -14.90 -43.65
C SER A 609 -4.94 -15.63 -43.05
N THR A 610 -3.99 -16.04 -43.89
CA THR A 610 -2.72 -16.62 -43.40
C THR A 610 -1.86 -15.63 -42.62
N GLY A 611 -2.12 -14.34 -42.77
CA GLY A 611 -1.48 -13.28 -42.00
C GLY A 611 -2.20 -12.95 -40.69
N ALA A 612 -3.35 -13.60 -40.41
CA ALA A 612 -4.11 -13.36 -39.20
C ALA A 612 -3.51 -14.11 -38.00
N SER A 613 -3.72 -13.54 -36.82
CA SER A 613 -3.27 -14.10 -35.56
C SER A 613 -4.21 -13.69 -34.45
N PHE A 614 -4.33 -14.51 -33.41
CA PHE A 614 -5.05 -14.18 -32.19
C PHE A 614 -4.11 -14.23 -30.99
N SER A 615 -4.43 -13.43 -29.99
CA SER A 615 -3.76 -13.36 -28.70
C SER A 615 -4.66 -13.95 -27.63
N VAL A 616 -4.06 -14.66 -26.68
CA VAL A 616 -4.73 -15.31 -25.55
C VAL A 616 -4.07 -14.84 -24.28
N SER A 617 -4.85 -14.23 -23.39
CA SER A 617 -4.45 -13.93 -22.01
C SER A 617 -5.05 -14.98 -21.08
N PHE A 618 -4.25 -15.57 -20.21
CA PHE A 618 -4.69 -16.59 -19.26
C PHE A 618 -3.76 -16.67 -18.04
N SER A 619 -4.27 -17.21 -16.94
CA SER A 619 -3.46 -17.53 -15.76
C SER A 619 -3.19 -19.01 -15.67
N ALA A 620 -1.97 -19.37 -15.26
CA ALA A 620 -1.60 -20.73 -14.95
C ALA A 620 -0.65 -20.78 -13.74
N LEU A 621 -0.56 -21.95 -13.11
CA LEU A 621 0.44 -22.18 -12.07
C LEU A 621 1.84 -22.24 -12.70
N ASP A 622 2.73 -21.37 -12.23
CA ASP A 622 4.07 -21.22 -12.77
C ASP A 622 5.03 -22.22 -12.14
N TRP A 623 5.35 -23.30 -12.88
CA TRP A 623 6.24 -24.38 -12.43
C TRP A 623 7.40 -24.62 -13.40
N ASN A 624 8.59 -24.86 -12.84
CA ASN A 624 9.76 -25.29 -13.63
C ASN A 624 9.69 -26.76 -14.04
N PHE A 625 9.15 -27.63 -13.17
CA PHE A 625 8.89 -29.04 -13.46
C PHE A 625 7.69 -29.55 -12.64
N ALA A 626 6.66 -30.05 -13.33
CA ALA A 626 5.50 -30.66 -12.69
C ALA A 626 5.85 -32.03 -12.10
N ASN A 627 5.63 -32.21 -10.79
CA ASN A 627 5.78 -33.49 -10.10
C ASN A 627 4.52 -33.76 -9.27
N ASP A 628 3.87 -34.90 -9.52
CA ASP A 628 2.65 -35.35 -8.84
C ASP A 628 2.82 -35.46 -7.31
N GLU A 629 4.06 -35.53 -6.79
CA GLU A 629 4.34 -35.51 -5.35
C GLU A 629 3.96 -34.19 -4.64
N TYR A 630 3.87 -33.07 -5.37
CA TYR A 630 3.37 -31.79 -4.86
C TYR A 630 1.84 -31.70 -4.82
N ILE A 631 1.16 -32.55 -5.58
CA ILE A 631 -0.29 -32.52 -5.74
C ILE A 631 -0.89 -33.50 -4.74
N LYS A 632 -1.25 -32.98 -3.57
CA LYS A 632 -1.93 -33.76 -2.54
C LYS A 632 -3.39 -33.31 -2.46
N ASP A 633 -4.30 -34.27 -2.34
CA ASP A 633 -5.69 -33.98 -2.01
C ASP A 633 -5.73 -33.20 -0.69
N GLY A 634 -6.17 -31.94 -0.76
CA GLY A 634 -6.17 -31.00 0.35
C GLY A 634 -7.28 -29.96 0.20
N SER A 635 -7.62 -29.32 1.31
CA SER A 635 -8.48 -28.14 1.34
C SER A 635 -7.64 -27.02 1.91
N ASP A 636 -7.02 -26.22 1.03
CA ASP A 636 -6.32 -25.01 1.43
C ASP A 636 -7.23 -23.79 1.28
N GLU A 637 -7.11 -22.87 2.24
CA GLU A 637 -7.78 -21.57 2.20
C GLU A 637 -6.82 -20.55 1.59
N PHE A 638 -6.94 -20.33 0.28
CA PHE A 638 -6.18 -19.29 -0.39
C PHE A 638 -6.84 -17.93 -0.14
N ILE A 639 -6.09 -16.96 0.38
CA ILE A 639 -6.53 -15.56 0.38
C ILE A 639 -6.40 -15.06 -1.05
N LEU A 640 -7.53 -15.02 -1.75
CA LEU A 640 -7.65 -14.55 -3.12
C LEU A 640 -7.31 -13.05 -3.17
N GLN A 641 -6.09 -12.72 -3.59
CA GLN A 641 -5.67 -11.36 -3.92
C GLN A 641 -5.51 -11.26 -5.44
N PRO A 642 -6.58 -10.94 -6.18
CA PRO A 642 -6.52 -10.87 -7.63
C PRO A 642 -5.51 -9.81 -8.08
N GLU A 643 -4.72 -10.12 -9.09
CA GLU A 643 -3.90 -9.14 -9.80
C GLU A 643 -4.82 -8.11 -10.45
N ILE A 644 -4.88 -6.88 -9.91
CA ILE A 644 -5.73 -5.84 -10.47
C ILE A 644 -5.05 -5.25 -11.71
N GLN A 645 -5.44 -5.72 -12.89
CA GLN A 645 -5.09 -5.05 -14.14
C GLN A 645 -5.79 -3.69 -14.19
N THR A 646 -5.03 -2.60 -14.14
CA THR A 646 -5.53 -1.26 -14.44
C THR A 646 -4.98 -0.81 -15.79
N ASN A 647 -5.84 -0.27 -16.65
CA ASN A 647 -5.38 0.42 -17.85
C ASN A 647 -4.54 1.64 -17.41
N ILE A 648 -3.24 1.57 -17.58
CA ILE A 648 -2.33 2.68 -17.30
C ILE A 648 -2.33 3.60 -18.53
N SER A 649 -2.97 4.76 -18.42
CA SER A 649 -2.83 5.83 -19.41
C SER A 649 -1.51 6.57 -19.18
N GLN A 650 -0.67 6.65 -20.20
CA GLN A 650 0.52 7.50 -20.18
C GLN A 650 0.16 8.90 -20.70
N TYR A 651 0.51 9.93 -19.94
CA TYR A 651 0.43 11.32 -20.41
C TYR A 651 1.76 11.72 -21.06
N TYR A 652 1.70 12.08 -22.34
CA TYR A 652 2.81 12.68 -23.08
C TYR A 652 2.44 14.15 -23.38
N ASP A 653 3.19 15.09 -22.81
CA ASP A 653 2.90 16.53 -22.93
C ASP A 653 3.45 17.17 -24.22
N GLY A 654 4.25 16.41 -24.98
CA GLY A 654 4.80 16.83 -26.27
C GLY A 654 5.85 17.92 -26.22
N LEU A 655 6.46 18.22 -25.06
CA LEU A 655 7.25 19.44 -24.89
C LEU A 655 8.78 19.30 -24.89
N ASP A 656 9.36 18.10 -25.03
CA ASP A 656 10.83 18.00 -25.18
C ASP A 656 11.28 16.79 -26.00
N THR A 657 12.10 17.03 -27.04
CA THR A 657 12.62 15.98 -27.93
C THR A 657 13.84 15.24 -27.37
N ASP A 658 14.42 15.72 -26.28
CA ASP A 658 15.67 15.17 -25.72
C ASP A 658 15.49 14.50 -24.34
N THR A 659 14.38 14.74 -23.64
CA THR A 659 13.99 14.03 -22.40
C THR A 659 12.47 13.91 -22.31
N ALA A 660 11.89 12.90 -22.96
CA ALA A 660 10.48 12.59 -22.77
C ALA A 660 10.28 12.04 -21.34
N MET A 661 9.67 12.83 -20.46
CA MET A 661 9.19 12.36 -19.17
C MET A 661 7.79 11.77 -19.35
N PHE A 662 7.63 10.51 -18.98
CA PHE A 662 6.35 9.81 -18.97
C PHE A 662 5.80 9.83 -17.54
N SER A 663 4.51 10.11 -17.38
CA SER A 663 3.83 10.01 -16.09
C SER A 663 2.64 9.05 -16.20
N ILE A 664 2.56 8.16 -15.21
CA ILE A 664 1.49 7.16 -15.06
C ILE A 664 0.35 7.81 -14.28
N LEU A 665 -0.86 7.81 -14.82
CA LEU A 665 -2.01 8.52 -14.26
C LEU A 665 -2.85 7.71 -13.25
N ASN A 666 -2.56 6.41 -13.03
CA ASN A 666 -3.34 5.52 -12.15
C ASN A 666 -2.50 4.89 -11.03
N ILE A 667 -3.16 4.58 -9.90
CA ILE A 667 -2.55 3.98 -8.71
C ILE A 667 -2.22 2.51 -9.00
N ILE A 668 -0.92 2.18 -9.02
CA ILE A 668 -0.44 0.79 -8.97
C ILE A 668 -0.48 0.37 -7.50
N PRO A 669 -1.09 -0.78 -7.13
CA PRO A 669 -1.02 -1.30 -5.77
C PRO A 669 0.45 -1.41 -5.29
N ASP A 670 0.74 -1.01 -4.05
CA ASP A 670 2.11 -0.89 -3.54
C ASP A 670 2.92 -2.21 -3.64
N ASN A 671 2.24 -3.35 -3.57
CA ASN A 671 2.84 -4.69 -3.71
C ASN A 671 3.14 -5.11 -5.16
N GLN A 672 2.84 -4.27 -6.14
CA GLN A 672 3.04 -4.48 -7.57
C GLN A 672 3.99 -3.44 -8.19
N PHE A 673 4.35 -2.38 -7.46
CA PHE A 673 5.17 -1.28 -7.97
C PHE A 673 6.56 -1.70 -8.48
N GLY A 674 7.10 -2.82 -7.99
CA GLY A 674 8.41 -3.36 -8.36
C GLY A 674 8.41 -4.40 -9.48
N ASP A 675 7.26 -4.82 -10.00
CA ASP A 675 7.20 -5.83 -11.05
C ASP A 675 7.23 -5.20 -12.45
N SER A 676 8.40 -5.27 -13.09
CA SER A 676 8.61 -4.74 -14.44
C SER A 676 7.77 -5.44 -15.52
N GLU A 677 7.23 -6.63 -15.24
CA GLU A 677 6.40 -7.38 -16.18
C GLU A 677 4.97 -6.82 -16.29
N ILE A 678 4.55 -5.94 -15.39
CA ILE A 678 3.27 -5.23 -15.50
C ILE A 678 3.31 -4.25 -16.70
N PHE A 679 4.50 -3.84 -17.13
CA PHE A 679 4.73 -3.01 -18.31
C PHE A 679 4.88 -3.86 -19.58
N LYS A 680 4.02 -4.85 -19.79
CA LYS A 680 4.03 -5.68 -21.01
C LYS A 680 3.38 -4.90 -22.18
N ASN A 681 4.25 -4.23 -22.94
CA ASN A 681 4.05 -3.55 -24.23
C ASN A 681 3.68 -2.06 -24.16
N ILE A 682 4.68 -1.20 -24.44
CA ILE A 682 4.45 0.15 -24.94
C ILE A 682 4.41 0.04 -26.47
N TYR A 683 3.21 0.18 -27.07
CA TYR A 683 3.12 0.46 -28.50
C TYR A 683 3.48 1.93 -28.71
N VAL A 684 4.60 2.18 -29.41
CA VAL A 684 4.97 3.51 -29.92
C VAL A 684 4.36 3.72 -31.30
#